data_AF-A0A5C9CSE6-F1
#
_entry.id   AF-A0A5C9CSE6-F1
#
_cell.length_a   1.000
_cell.length_b   1.000
_cell.length_c   1.000
_cell.angle_alpha   90.00
_cell.angle_beta   90.00
_cell.angle_gamma   90.00
#
_symmetry.space_group_name_H-M   'P 1'
#
loop_
_entity.id
_entity.type
_entity.pdbx_description
1 polymer ?
#
loop_
_entity_poly.entity_id
_entity_poly.type
_entity_poly.pdbx_seq_one_letter_code
_entity_poly.pdbx_strand_id
1 'polypeptide(L)'
;MKSLIRRLTVLCFLMLAMVVRAEAQEHPDRVVQPDVPQGKVTSGQFNDSKVYPGTKRDFSVYVPAQYKADEPAALMVFMDGGGYSNTKGGFRVPIVFDNLIHQKKMPVTIAVFVNPGTVAATAPGAKDRSNRSFEYDSMGDRYASFMVDEFLPVALKGLNVTSDPAKRAVCGISSSGICAFTLAWEKPDQFGKVLSHIGSFTNIRGGWAYPGLVRKSKDKPKAIKVYLQDGREDLNNLHGNWPLGNQDLAAALQFAGYKYKLEMTAGGHSGQFGGELLPDALKWLWDDKAESTNIPIVETKPAWEPHPDAVAKEGVPKGTVEQMPEWESKVFAGTIRDWSVYVPAQYKSDKPAALMVFQDGEGMKNVTGRWRVPTVFDNLIARGDMPPTIAVFINPGHDKSKPREKGRHSNRGFEYDSLGDRYVRFLLEEIIPEVRKKYAISDDPELHAIGGSSSGAICAFTAAWERTDFFRKVYSSVGSFTNLRGGNVYPSLVRKTEPKPIRVYMADTSGDVDNAFGSWPWANQQMASALKYAGYDVRFDWAEGYAHNADFGGAKFPEAMKWLWRKETPTPVLDTKGDLGGDLTLLNLLIRGEFWQPVAEGLGFADALCADKSGNVFFCDMKAPSIVRIGTDGTRKEIAKESVSGLEFSSDGSVLYGCQGTKSRVISINIATGEVKVVAEGVKPNDLAVTSDGFILITETGASQVTRINPKTGEKQAVDTGISKPNGIALSNDGGTLAVSDYGGASTWTFRVNAGAVLDAKMPTMPMRLAIDPKGEFKFNEPPPYVTSSRGDGMAVDKAGRFYVTSDLGVQVFDPTGRPCGVLPKVDKDQPLTTCILAGPDHSTLYIAHGTKIYRRKLTVEKPK
;
A
#
# COMPACT_ATOMS: atom_id res chain seq x y z
N MET A 1 28.34 -41.09 -51.36
CA MET A 1 28.43 -40.90 -52.82
C MET A 1 27.35 -41.76 -53.46
N LYS A 2 26.40 -41.13 -54.18
CA LYS A 2 25.28 -41.73 -54.95
C LYS A 2 24.15 -42.40 -54.15
N SER A 3 22.94 -42.54 -54.71
CA SER A 3 21.87 -41.55 -54.88
C SER A 3 20.55 -42.31 -55.14
N LEU A 4 19.41 -41.61 -54.95
CA LEU A 4 18.12 -41.75 -55.65
C LEU A 4 17.06 -42.83 -55.24
N ILE A 5 15.92 -42.30 -54.74
CA ILE A 5 14.52 -42.44 -55.26
C ILE A 5 13.60 -43.58 -54.75
N ARG A 6 12.48 -43.23 -54.06
CA ARG A 6 11.09 -42.99 -54.58
C ARG A 6 10.15 -42.71 -53.37
N ARG A 7 9.69 -41.48 -53.11
CA ARG A 7 8.43 -40.82 -53.55
C ARG A 7 7.13 -41.62 -53.29
N LEU A 8 6.37 -41.21 -52.27
CA LEU A 8 4.91 -41.15 -52.31
C LEU A 8 4.48 -39.76 -51.80
N THR A 9 3.78 -39.02 -52.65
CA THR A 9 3.31 -37.65 -52.42
C THR A 9 1.85 -37.70 -52.00
N VAL A 10 1.49 -37.14 -50.85
CA VAL A 10 0.11 -36.73 -50.53
C VAL A 10 0.14 -35.23 -50.27
N LEU A 11 -0.59 -34.50 -51.12
CA LEU A 11 -0.84 -33.06 -51.02
C LEU A 11 -1.51 -32.73 -49.68
N CYS A 12 -0.89 -31.86 -48.88
CA CYS A 12 -1.60 -31.00 -47.94
C CYS A 12 -1.45 -29.55 -48.40
N PHE A 13 -2.58 -28.94 -48.77
CA PHE A 13 -2.69 -27.51 -49.05
C PHE A 13 -2.31 -26.71 -47.79
N LEU A 14 -1.19 -26.00 -47.84
CA LEU A 14 -0.90 -24.89 -46.93
C LEU A 14 -1.56 -23.64 -47.52
N MET A 15 -2.74 -23.27 -47.02
CA MET A 15 -3.22 -21.89 -47.14
C MET A 15 -2.34 -21.02 -46.26
N LEU A 16 -1.40 -20.31 -46.89
CA LEU A 16 -0.71 -19.19 -46.27
C LEU A 16 -1.74 -18.07 -46.10
N ALA A 17 -2.33 -17.94 -44.92
CA ALA A 17 -3.08 -16.74 -44.55
C ALA A 17 -2.07 -15.60 -44.39
N MET A 18 -1.86 -14.82 -45.45
CA MET A 18 -1.24 -13.50 -45.33
C MET A 18 -2.19 -12.63 -44.49
N VAL A 19 -1.91 -12.53 -43.20
CA VAL A 19 -2.48 -11.45 -42.38
C VAL A 19 -1.78 -10.18 -42.82
N VAL A 20 -2.41 -9.44 -43.74
CA VAL A 20 -2.10 -8.03 -43.94
C VAL A 20 -2.54 -7.33 -42.66
N ARG A 21 -1.58 -7.02 -41.77
CA ARG A 21 -1.82 -6.02 -40.73
C ARG A 21 -2.06 -4.71 -41.48
N ALA A 22 -3.30 -4.22 -41.49
CA ALA A 22 -3.54 -2.83 -41.81
C ALA A 22 -2.73 -2.00 -40.81
N GLU A 23 -1.73 -1.26 -41.30
CA GLU A 23 -1.08 -0.23 -40.48
C GLU A 23 -2.18 0.74 -40.05
N ALA A 24 -2.40 0.88 -38.73
CA ALA A 24 -3.34 1.85 -38.22
C ALA A 24 -2.90 3.24 -38.71
N GLN A 25 -3.74 3.89 -39.50
CA GLN A 25 -3.43 5.21 -40.04
C GLN A 25 -3.24 6.19 -38.88
N GLU A 26 -2.09 6.86 -38.84
CA GLU A 26 -1.76 7.81 -37.79
C GLU A 26 -2.79 8.95 -37.75
N HIS A 27 -3.22 9.33 -36.55
CA HIS A 27 -4.19 10.42 -36.37
C HIS A 27 -3.66 11.71 -37.03
N PRO A 28 -4.41 12.39 -37.91
CA PRO A 28 -3.89 13.51 -38.72
C PRO A 28 -3.35 14.66 -37.87
N ASP A 29 -4.00 14.98 -36.74
CA ASP A 29 -3.54 16.01 -35.81
C ASP A 29 -2.21 15.68 -35.10
N ARG A 30 -1.68 14.45 -35.21
CA ARG A 30 -0.37 14.05 -34.65
C ARG A 30 0.78 14.17 -35.65
N VAL A 31 0.49 14.61 -36.86
CA VAL A 31 1.45 14.82 -37.95
C VAL A 31 1.51 16.31 -38.29
N VAL A 32 2.70 16.80 -38.61
CA VAL A 32 2.89 18.20 -39.05
C VAL A 32 2.11 18.41 -40.35
N GLN A 33 1.25 19.43 -40.36
CA GLN A 33 0.46 19.80 -41.54
C GLN A 33 1.15 20.97 -42.27
N PRO A 34 1.29 20.93 -43.61
CA PRO A 34 2.08 21.92 -44.38
C PRO A 34 1.69 23.38 -44.16
N ASP A 35 0.40 23.67 -43.98
CA ASP A 35 -0.14 25.04 -43.88
C ASP A 35 -0.44 25.48 -42.43
N VAL A 36 -0.03 24.68 -41.44
CA VAL A 36 -0.28 24.98 -40.03
C VAL A 36 0.91 25.72 -39.41
N PRO A 37 0.72 26.97 -38.92
CA PRO A 37 1.77 27.71 -38.22
C PRO A 37 2.30 26.96 -37.01
N GLN A 38 3.63 26.88 -36.90
CA GLN A 38 4.31 26.12 -35.84
C GLN A 38 4.72 27.03 -34.69
N GLY A 39 4.40 26.63 -33.46
CA GLY A 39 4.86 27.30 -32.25
C GLY A 39 6.35 27.09 -31.96
N LYS A 40 6.84 27.77 -30.93
CA LYS A 40 8.25 27.71 -30.49
C LYS A 40 8.36 27.12 -29.10
N VAL A 41 9.27 26.14 -28.94
CA VAL A 41 9.65 25.58 -27.64
C VAL A 41 10.95 26.21 -27.15
N THR A 42 10.98 26.71 -25.92
CA THR A 42 12.20 27.20 -25.24
C THR A 42 12.44 26.41 -23.95
N SER A 43 13.69 26.05 -23.67
CA SER A 43 14.05 25.26 -22.49
C SER A 43 14.69 26.11 -21.40
N GLY A 44 14.55 25.67 -20.14
CA GLY A 44 15.14 26.30 -18.97
C GLY A 44 15.36 25.29 -17.83
N GLN A 45 15.97 25.78 -16.75
CA GLN A 45 16.21 25.02 -15.52
C GLN A 45 15.69 25.79 -14.31
N PHE A 46 15.19 25.06 -13.31
CA PHE A 46 14.77 25.61 -12.03
C PHE A 46 15.43 24.80 -10.90
N ASN A 47 16.10 25.49 -9.98
CA ASN A 47 16.93 24.92 -8.92
C ASN A 47 16.77 25.61 -7.55
N ASP A 48 15.87 26.59 -7.43
CA ASP A 48 15.72 27.44 -6.25
C ASP A 48 14.42 27.16 -5.49
N SER A 49 14.05 25.88 -5.33
CA SER A 49 12.82 25.51 -4.62
C SER A 49 13.00 25.59 -3.10
N LYS A 50 12.06 26.24 -2.41
CA LYS A 50 11.96 26.19 -0.93
C LYS A 50 11.05 25.04 -0.50
N VAL A 51 10.03 24.72 -1.29
CA VAL A 51 9.13 23.59 -1.04
C VAL A 51 9.83 22.23 -1.17
N TYR A 52 10.73 22.11 -2.16
CA TYR A 52 11.54 20.91 -2.42
C TYR A 52 13.03 21.25 -2.39
N PRO A 53 13.60 21.50 -1.20
CA PRO A 53 14.95 22.02 -1.06
C PRO A 53 16.00 21.11 -1.70
N GLY A 54 16.98 21.72 -2.39
CA GLY A 54 18.10 21.02 -3.02
C GLY A 54 17.76 20.30 -4.33
N THR A 55 16.52 20.45 -4.84
CA THR A 55 16.11 19.85 -6.11
C THR A 55 16.44 20.74 -7.31
N LYS A 56 16.82 20.10 -8.41
CA LYS A 56 16.95 20.70 -9.74
C LYS A 56 15.98 20.01 -10.71
N ARG A 57 15.38 20.77 -11.62
CA ARG A 57 14.52 20.25 -12.69
C ARG A 57 14.67 21.03 -13.99
N ASP A 58 14.60 20.31 -15.10
CA ASP A 58 14.48 20.90 -16.43
C ASP A 58 13.02 21.19 -16.75
N PHE A 59 12.79 22.25 -17.51
CA PHE A 59 11.48 22.55 -18.07
C PHE A 59 11.60 23.12 -19.49
N SER A 60 10.48 23.14 -20.20
CA SER A 60 10.34 23.86 -21.46
C SER A 60 8.97 24.52 -21.59
N VAL A 61 8.89 25.56 -22.41
CA VAL A 61 7.68 26.35 -22.63
C VAL A 61 7.43 26.41 -24.13
N TYR A 62 6.25 25.98 -24.55
CA TYR A 62 5.76 26.12 -25.92
C TYR A 62 4.85 27.35 -26.03
N VAL A 63 5.14 28.21 -26.99
CA VAL A 63 4.33 29.37 -27.35
C VAL A 63 3.79 29.16 -28.77
N PRO A 64 2.46 29.10 -28.98
CA PRO A 64 1.89 28.90 -30.31
C PRO A 64 2.14 30.12 -31.20
N ALA A 65 2.23 29.92 -32.51
CA ALA A 65 2.45 31.00 -33.48
C ALA A 65 1.33 32.07 -33.47
N GLN A 66 0.13 31.70 -33.03
CA GLN A 66 -1.06 32.53 -32.94
C GLN A 66 -1.12 33.36 -31.64
N TYR A 67 -0.15 33.22 -30.74
CA TYR A 67 -0.07 34.00 -29.51
C TYR A 67 0.11 35.50 -29.79
N LYS A 68 -0.64 36.34 -29.07
CA LYS A 68 -0.47 37.79 -29.05
C LYS A 68 -0.34 38.27 -27.61
N ALA A 69 0.59 39.20 -27.37
CA ALA A 69 0.91 39.64 -26.01
C ALA A 69 -0.21 40.45 -25.33
N ASP A 70 -1.14 41.02 -26.10
CA ASP A 70 -2.29 41.79 -25.63
C ASP A 70 -3.54 40.93 -25.36
N GLU A 71 -3.55 39.66 -25.78
CA GLU A 71 -4.64 38.71 -25.55
C GLU A 71 -4.18 37.57 -24.60
N PRO A 72 -4.81 37.37 -23.44
CA PRO A 72 -4.37 36.32 -22.50
C PRO A 72 -4.62 34.93 -23.07
N ALA A 73 -3.55 34.15 -23.24
CA ALA A 73 -3.62 32.76 -23.70
C ALA A 73 -4.12 31.81 -22.60
N ALA A 74 -4.73 30.70 -23.01
CA ALA A 74 -4.96 29.56 -22.12
C ALA A 74 -3.62 28.93 -21.70
N LEU A 75 -3.62 28.18 -20.59
CA LEU A 75 -2.43 27.49 -20.08
C LEU A 75 -2.69 25.99 -19.98
N MET A 76 -1.72 25.17 -20.38
CA MET A 76 -1.70 23.75 -20.05
C MET A 76 -0.33 23.34 -19.49
N VAL A 77 -0.32 22.72 -18.31
CA VAL A 77 0.92 22.27 -17.66
C VAL A 77 1.03 20.75 -17.77
N PHE A 78 2.18 20.27 -18.22
CA PHE A 78 2.49 18.85 -18.40
C PHE A 78 3.62 18.46 -17.45
N MET A 79 3.32 17.55 -16.52
CA MET A 79 4.33 16.90 -15.67
C MET A 79 4.97 15.74 -16.45
N ASP A 80 6.19 15.34 -16.09
CA ASP A 80 7.08 14.56 -16.96
C ASP A 80 7.23 15.20 -18.36
N GLY A 81 7.39 16.53 -18.36
CA GLY A 81 7.24 17.37 -19.54
C GLY A 81 8.10 16.97 -20.74
N GLY A 82 9.29 16.40 -20.53
CA GLY A 82 10.16 15.96 -21.62
C GLY A 82 9.53 14.89 -22.53
N GLY A 83 8.68 14.02 -21.99
CA GLY A 83 7.94 13.03 -22.78
C GLY A 83 6.86 13.65 -23.67
N TYR A 84 6.24 14.74 -23.19
CA TYR A 84 5.17 15.45 -23.88
C TYR A 84 5.69 16.43 -24.94
N SER A 85 6.77 17.15 -24.66
CA SER A 85 7.34 18.16 -25.57
C SER A 85 8.09 17.56 -26.76
N ASN A 86 8.47 16.27 -26.69
CA ASN A 86 9.18 15.60 -27.76
C ASN A 86 8.27 15.36 -28.99
N THR A 87 8.54 16.07 -30.08
CA THR A 87 7.82 15.97 -31.36
C THR A 87 8.02 14.62 -32.08
N LYS A 88 9.01 13.83 -31.67
CA LYS A 88 9.25 12.46 -32.13
C LYS A 88 8.76 11.40 -31.13
N GLY A 89 8.19 11.82 -30.00
CA GLY A 89 7.71 10.95 -28.93
C GLY A 89 6.31 10.38 -29.19
N GLY A 90 5.75 9.74 -28.16
CA GLY A 90 4.38 9.20 -28.20
C GLY A 90 3.31 10.28 -28.19
N PHE A 91 3.51 11.38 -27.46
CA PHE A 91 2.49 12.42 -27.28
C PHE A 91 2.55 13.56 -28.31
N ARG A 92 3.76 14.04 -28.64
CA ARG A 92 4.00 15.09 -29.66
C ARG A 92 3.14 16.34 -29.45
N VAL A 93 3.05 16.81 -28.20
CA VAL A 93 2.13 17.91 -27.82
C VAL A 93 2.28 19.16 -28.71
N PRO A 94 3.48 19.65 -29.07
CA PRO A 94 3.61 20.82 -29.93
C PRO A 94 2.86 20.67 -31.27
N ILE A 95 2.98 19.52 -31.93
CA ILE A 95 2.32 19.24 -33.22
C ILE A 95 0.80 19.20 -33.05
N VAL A 96 0.32 18.50 -32.01
CA VAL A 96 -1.12 18.41 -31.72
C VAL A 96 -1.69 19.79 -31.39
N PHE A 97 -0.97 20.61 -30.63
CA PHE A 97 -1.37 21.97 -30.29
C PHE A 97 -1.44 22.86 -31.52
N ASP A 98 -0.40 22.87 -32.37
CA ASP A 98 -0.36 23.64 -33.61
C ASP A 98 -1.61 23.35 -34.47
N ASN A 99 -1.89 22.06 -34.68
CA ASN A 99 -3.03 21.61 -35.50
C ASN A 99 -4.38 22.00 -34.88
N LEU A 100 -4.61 21.71 -33.59
CA LEU A 100 -5.90 21.98 -32.96
C LEU A 100 -6.18 23.48 -32.75
N ILE A 101 -5.14 24.30 -32.48
CA ILE A 101 -5.26 25.76 -32.38
C ILE A 101 -5.62 26.34 -33.75
N HIS A 102 -4.93 25.90 -34.81
CA HIS A 102 -5.22 26.34 -36.17
C HIS A 102 -6.65 26.01 -36.59
N GLN A 103 -7.13 24.82 -36.25
CA GLN A 103 -8.52 24.39 -36.50
C GLN A 103 -9.57 25.04 -35.59
N LYS A 104 -9.16 25.85 -34.60
CA LYS A 104 -10.02 26.44 -33.55
C LYS A 104 -10.78 25.39 -32.73
N LYS A 105 -10.22 24.18 -32.63
CA LYS A 105 -10.72 23.09 -31.77
C LYS A 105 -10.16 23.15 -30.35
N MET A 106 -9.14 23.98 -30.15
CA MET A 106 -8.58 24.36 -28.86
C MET A 106 -8.32 25.88 -28.88
N PRO A 107 -8.49 26.61 -27.75
CA PRO A 107 -8.06 28.00 -27.68
C PRO A 107 -6.54 28.13 -27.89
N VAL A 108 -6.07 29.35 -28.22
CA VAL A 108 -4.63 29.67 -28.22
C VAL A 108 -4.07 29.36 -26.82
N THR A 109 -3.22 28.35 -26.73
CA THR A 109 -2.78 27.76 -25.46
C THR A 109 -1.26 27.69 -25.39
N ILE A 110 -0.68 28.24 -24.33
CA ILE A 110 0.72 28.08 -23.96
C ILE A 110 0.87 26.77 -23.18
N ALA A 111 1.88 25.95 -23.51
CA ALA A 111 2.18 24.73 -22.77
C ALA A 111 3.45 24.90 -21.93
N VAL A 112 3.41 24.48 -20.67
CA VAL A 112 4.59 24.37 -19.79
C VAL A 112 4.85 22.90 -19.53
N PHE A 113 6.04 22.44 -19.87
CA PHE A 113 6.50 21.07 -19.71
C PHE A 113 7.54 21.02 -18.59
N VAL A 114 7.23 20.38 -17.47
CA VAL A 114 8.11 20.33 -16.29
C VAL A 114 8.47 18.89 -15.93
N ASN A 115 9.77 18.61 -15.77
CA ASN A 115 10.25 17.33 -15.25
C ASN A 115 10.27 17.35 -13.70
N PRO A 116 10.24 16.17 -13.05
CA PRO A 116 10.35 16.11 -11.59
C PRO A 116 11.72 16.59 -11.11
N GLY A 117 11.77 17.05 -9.86
CA GLY A 117 13.02 17.40 -9.18
C GLY A 117 13.94 16.20 -9.00
N THR A 118 15.24 16.48 -9.07
CA THR A 118 16.33 15.56 -8.71
C THR A 118 17.24 16.24 -7.70
N VAL A 119 17.60 15.54 -6.62
CA VAL A 119 18.60 16.01 -5.65
C VAL A 119 19.96 15.50 -6.11
N ALA A 120 20.82 16.42 -6.56
CA ALA A 120 22.14 16.07 -7.07
C ALA A 120 23.04 15.52 -5.95
N ALA A 121 23.76 14.43 -6.21
CA ALA A 121 24.74 13.89 -5.28
C ALA A 121 25.98 14.79 -5.18
N THR A 122 26.52 14.90 -3.98
CA THR A 122 27.76 15.66 -3.70
C THR A 122 28.86 14.79 -3.11
N ALA A 123 28.50 13.63 -2.52
CA ALA A 123 29.45 12.63 -2.06
C ALA A 123 30.11 11.87 -3.24
N PRO A 124 31.43 11.59 -3.20
CA PRO A 124 32.10 10.84 -4.25
C PRO A 124 31.49 9.45 -4.46
N GLY A 125 31.12 9.14 -5.71
CA GLY A 125 30.53 7.84 -6.09
C GLY A 125 29.04 7.68 -5.77
N ALA A 126 28.42 8.65 -5.08
CA ALA A 126 26.98 8.67 -4.84
C ALA A 126 26.18 9.05 -6.09
N LYS A 127 24.93 8.59 -6.14
CA LYS A 127 24.02 8.85 -7.27
C LYS A 127 23.01 9.92 -6.93
N ASP A 128 22.63 10.66 -7.96
CA ASP A 128 21.49 11.58 -7.90
C ASP A 128 20.23 10.86 -7.43
N ARG A 129 19.49 11.51 -6.53
CA ARG A 129 18.25 10.95 -5.97
C ARG A 129 17.06 11.58 -6.66
N SER A 130 16.25 10.74 -7.31
CA SER A 130 14.97 11.19 -7.89
C SER A 130 14.01 11.63 -6.79
N ASN A 131 13.36 12.78 -6.98
CA ASN A 131 12.27 13.24 -6.12
C ASN A 131 10.89 12.94 -6.72
N ARG A 132 10.83 12.28 -7.88
CA ARG A 132 9.60 12.12 -8.69
C ARG A 132 8.42 11.58 -7.89
N SER A 133 8.60 10.46 -7.19
CA SER A 133 7.48 9.88 -6.43
C SER A 133 7.03 10.78 -5.28
N PHE A 134 7.98 11.40 -4.58
CA PHE A 134 7.65 12.30 -3.48
C PHE A 134 6.94 13.58 -3.95
N GLU A 135 7.32 14.12 -5.11
CA GLU A 135 6.65 15.28 -5.73
C GLU A 135 5.28 14.92 -6.31
N TYR A 136 5.17 13.77 -6.98
CA TYR A 136 4.00 13.46 -7.83
C TYR A 136 2.94 12.58 -7.16
N ASP A 137 3.34 11.62 -6.34
CA ASP A 137 2.39 10.66 -5.73
C ASP A 137 1.92 11.11 -4.34
N SER A 138 2.62 12.06 -3.70
CA SER A 138 2.23 12.57 -2.39
C SER A 138 0.97 13.40 -2.51
N MET A 139 -0.04 13.05 -1.70
CA MET A 139 -1.26 13.85 -1.59
C MET A 139 -1.02 15.15 -0.81
N GLY A 140 -1.96 16.09 -0.96
CA GLY A 140 -1.94 17.39 -0.29
C GLY A 140 -1.39 18.50 -1.19
N ASP A 141 -1.34 19.71 -0.63
CA ASP A 141 -1.10 20.95 -1.39
C ASP A 141 0.36 21.23 -1.70
N ARG A 142 1.32 20.45 -1.18
CA ARG A 142 2.76 20.72 -1.31
C ARG A 142 3.20 20.94 -2.76
N TYR A 143 2.88 20.01 -3.66
CA TYR A 143 3.22 20.17 -5.08
C TYR A 143 2.46 21.32 -5.72
N ALA A 144 1.21 21.54 -5.31
CA ALA A 144 0.39 22.62 -5.84
C ALA A 144 0.94 24.01 -5.48
N SER A 145 1.37 24.20 -4.23
CA SER A 145 2.02 25.42 -3.76
C SER A 145 3.38 25.62 -4.44
N PHE A 146 4.19 24.56 -4.61
CA PHE A 146 5.41 24.64 -5.43
C PHE A 146 5.12 25.14 -6.85
N MET A 147 4.12 24.56 -7.51
CA MET A 147 3.78 24.90 -8.89
C MET A 147 3.32 26.35 -9.03
N VAL A 148 2.41 26.80 -8.17
CA VAL A 148 1.78 28.12 -8.26
C VAL A 148 2.70 29.22 -7.73
N ASP A 149 3.37 28.99 -6.61
CA ASP A 149 4.08 30.05 -5.87
C ASP A 149 5.55 30.18 -6.28
N GLU A 150 6.19 29.10 -6.74
CA GLU A 150 7.63 29.10 -7.08
C GLU A 150 7.89 28.93 -8.58
N PHE A 151 7.30 27.91 -9.20
CA PHE A 151 7.72 27.48 -10.53
C PHE A 151 7.06 28.25 -11.69
N LEU A 152 5.72 28.34 -11.72
CA LEU A 152 5.02 29.00 -12.82
C LEU A 152 5.36 30.49 -12.99
N PRO A 153 5.59 31.28 -11.92
CA PRO A 153 6.07 32.65 -12.07
C PRO A 153 7.37 32.78 -12.87
N VAL A 154 8.25 31.77 -12.76
CA VAL A 154 9.51 31.70 -13.53
C VAL A 154 9.25 31.23 -14.96
N ALA A 155 8.51 30.14 -15.13
CA ALA A 155 8.25 29.55 -16.44
C ALA A 155 7.44 30.47 -17.37
N LEU A 156 6.56 31.31 -16.80
CA LEU A 156 5.66 32.18 -17.56
C LEU A 156 6.14 33.63 -17.67
N LYS A 157 7.38 33.93 -17.24
CA LYS A 157 7.91 35.29 -17.24
C LYS A 157 7.85 35.92 -18.64
N GLY A 158 7.14 37.04 -18.75
CA GLY A 158 6.97 37.78 -20.00
C GLY A 158 5.84 37.26 -20.92
N LEU A 159 5.05 36.30 -20.46
CA LEU A 159 3.90 35.75 -21.20
C LEU A 159 2.59 36.21 -20.55
N ASN A 160 1.63 36.62 -21.38
CA ASN A 160 0.27 36.97 -20.97
C ASN A 160 -0.59 35.70 -20.99
N VAL A 161 -0.73 35.08 -19.82
CA VAL A 161 -1.61 33.93 -19.62
C VAL A 161 -2.83 34.35 -18.79
N THR A 162 -3.96 33.73 -19.07
CA THR A 162 -5.19 33.95 -18.31
C THR A 162 -5.08 33.43 -16.86
N SER A 163 -5.78 34.10 -15.94
CA SER A 163 -5.99 33.63 -14.57
C SER A 163 -7.29 32.81 -14.41
N ASP A 164 -8.13 32.72 -15.45
CA ASP A 164 -9.39 31.97 -15.42
C ASP A 164 -9.12 30.46 -15.33
N PRO A 165 -9.51 29.76 -14.24
CA PRO A 165 -9.28 28.33 -14.10
C PRO A 165 -9.96 27.50 -15.18
N ALA A 166 -11.07 27.97 -15.76
CA ALA A 166 -11.71 27.28 -16.89
C ALA A 166 -10.81 27.29 -18.14
N LYS A 167 -9.79 28.15 -18.20
CA LYS A 167 -8.82 28.21 -19.29
C LYS A 167 -7.43 27.68 -18.91
N ARG A 168 -7.34 26.94 -17.80
CA ARG A 168 -6.08 26.38 -17.29
C ARG A 168 -6.22 24.88 -17.03
N ALA A 169 -5.36 24.11 -17.69
CA ALA A 169 -5.38 22.66 -17.67
C ALA A 169 -4.05 22.08 -17.14
N VAL A 170 -4.12 20.86 -16.62
CA VAL A 170 -2.95 20.09 -16.15
C VAL A 170 -3.01 18.67 -16.69
N CYS A 171 -1.85 18.10 -17.01
CA CYS A 171 -1.74 16.80 -17.65
C CYS A 171 -0.54 16.00 -17.15
N GLY A 172 -0.71 14.67 -17.10
CA GLY A 172 0.40 13.75 -16.87
C GLY A 172 0.04 12.30 -17.12
N ILE A 173 1.04 11.44 -16.95
CA ILE A 173 0.99 9.99 -17.18
C ILE A 173 1.49 9.24 -15.94
N SER A 174 0.84 8.15 -15.52
CA SER A 174 1.31 7.35 -14.38
C SER A 174 1.34 8.18 -13.08
N SER A 175 2.48 8.32 -12.39
CA SER A 175 2.63 9.26 -11.25
C SER A 175 2.36 10.72 -11.64
N SER A 176 2.74 11.17 -12.83
CA SER A 176 2.38 12.55 -13.23
C SER A 176 0.89 12.71 -13.51
N GLY A 177 0.15 11.63 -13.79
CA GLY A 177 -1.31 11.65 -13.97
C GLY A 177 -2.05 11.93 -12.66
N ILE A 178 -1.69 11.23 -11.59
CA ILE A 178 -2.22 11.54 -10.24
C ILE A 178 -1.73 12.91 -9.76
N CYS A 179 -0.50 13.31 -10.09
CA CYS A 179 0.01 14.65 -9.79
C CYS A 179 -0.83 15.75 -10.46
N ALA A 180 -1.27 15.53 -11.71
CA ALA A 180 -2.15 16.46 -12.42
C ALA A 180 -3.49 16.59 -11.71
N PHE A 181 -4.10 15.46 -11.35
CA PHE A 181 -5.32 15.45 -10.58
C PHE A 181 -5.16 16.17 -9.24
N THR A 182 -4.08 15.89 -8.50
CA THR A 182 -3.77 16.49 -7.20
C THR A 182 -3.63 18.01 -7.31
N LEU A 183 -2.91 18.50 -8.32
CA LEU A 183 -2.71 19.93 -8.56
C LEU A 183 -4.05 20.68 -8.74
N ALA A 184 -4.92 20.18 -9.61
CA ALA A 184 -6.24 20.78 -9.82
C ALA A 184 -7.19 20.55 -8.63
N TRP A 185 -7.05 19.42 -7.94
CA TRP A 185 -7.81 19.13 -6.73
C TRP A 185 -7.49 20.13 -5.63
N GLU A 186 -6.23 20.43 -5.36
CA GLU A 186 -5.83 21.34 -4.28
C GLU A 186 -5.93 22.81 -4.66
N LYS A 187 -5.83 23.15 -5.95
CA LYS A 187 -5.95 24.52 -6.47
C LYS A 187 -6.99 24.61 -7.61
N PRO A 188 -8.28 24.31 -7.34
CA PRO A 188 -9.33 24.38 -8.37
C PRO A 188 -9.60 25.82 -8.84
N ASP A 189 -9.17 26.82 -8.06
CA ASP A 189 -9.16 28.24 -8.44
C ASP A 189 -8.06 28.58 -9.46
N GLN A 190 -7.04 27.73 -9.60
CA GLN A 190 -5.96 27.89 -10.58
C GLN A 190 -6.13 26.97 -11.79
N PHE A 191 -6.65 25.76 -11.62
CA PHE A 191 -6.77 24.77 -12.69
C PHE A 191 -8.13 24.08 -12.67
N GLY A 192 -8.95 24.33 -13.70
CA GLY A 192 -10.29 23.76 -13.85
C GLY A 192 -10.35 22.51 -14.72
N LYS A 193 -9.23 22.07 -15.31
CA LYS A 193 -9.20 20.97 -16.30
C LYS A 193 -8.04 20.01 -16.02
N VAL A 194 -8.32 18.71 -16.03
CA VAL A 194 -7.34 17.63 -15.76
C VAL A 194 -7.38 16.62 -16.89
N LEU A 195 -6.20 16.20 -17.35
CA LEU A 195 -6.02 15.07 -18.24
C LEU A 195 -5.04 14.08 -17.60
N SER A 196 -5.50 12.89 -17.24
CA SER A 196 -4.68 11.84 -16.64
C SER A 196 -4.62 10.62 -17.56
N HIS A 197 -3.42 10.23 -17.97
CA HIS A 197 -3.16 8.98 -18.68
C HIS A 197 -2.62 7.94 -17.70
N ILE A 198 -3.20 6.74 -17.70
CA ILE A 198 -2.81 5.59 -16.87
C ILE A 198 -2.47 6.00 -15.43
N GLY A 199 -3.33 6.84 -14.84
CA GLY A 199 -3.02 7.57 -13.60
C GLY A 199 -2.87 6.63 -12.41
N SER A 200 -1.86 6.86 -11.57
CA SER A 200 -1.55 5.99 -10.42
C SER A 200 -2.46 6.24 -9.20
N PHE A 201 -3.77 6.10 -9.36
CA PHE A 201 -4.76 6.18 -8.28
C PHE A 201 -4.76 4.91 -7.39
N THR A 202 -3.55 4.48 -7.02
CA THR A 202 -3.25 3.33 -6.18
C THR A 202 -2.41 3.77 -4.98
N ASN A 203 -2.00 2.85 -4.10
CA ASN A 203 -1.29 3.20 -2.87
C ASN A 203 0.23 3.27 -3.04
N ILE A 204 0.69 4.18 -3.89
CA ILE A 204 2.12 4.58 -3.91
C ILE A 204 2.41 5.43 -2.67
N ARG A 205 1.73 6.58 -2.54
CA ARG A 205 1.80 7.50 -1.39
C ARG A 205 0.43 8.04 -0.97
N GLY A 206 -0.63 7.25 -1.17
CA GLY A 206 -1.98 7.56 -0.70
C GLY A 206 -3.06 7.71 -1.76
N GLY A 207 -2.71 7.68 -3.06
CA GLY A 207 -3.64 7.98 -4.17
C GLY A 207 -4.97 7.21 -4.19
N TRP A 208 -5.00 6.00 -3.63
CA TRP A 208 -6.21 5.21 -3.38
C TRP A 208 -7.30 5.93 -2.54
N ALA A 209 -6.96 7.01 -1.83
CA ALA A 209 -7.91 7.77 -1.03
C ALA A 209 -8.78 8.75 -1.85
N TYR A 210 -8.38 9.09 -3.09
CA TYR A 210 -9.11 10.06 -3.91
C TYR A 210 -10.57 9.70 -4.18
N PRO A 211 -10.95 8.45 -4.52
CA PRO A 211 -12.37 8.08 -4.68
C PRO A 211 -13.23 8.45 -3.47
N GLY A 212 -12.72 8.22 -2.24
CA GLY A 212 -13.41 8.62 -1.02
C GLY A 212 -13.53 10.14 -0.84
N LEU A 213 -12.46 10.89 -1.13
CA LEU A 213 -12.46 12.37 -1.05
C LEU A 213 -13.40 13.00 -2.09
N VAL A 214 -13.43 12.46 -3.31
CA VAL A 214 -14.35 12.88 -4.37
C VAL A 214 -15.79 12.65 -3.94
N ARG A 215 -16.14 11.47 -3.42
CA ARG A 215 -17.51 11.19 -2.92
C ARG A 215 -17.95 12.15 -1.82
N LYS A 216 -17.05 12.51 -0.88
CA LYS A 216 -17.32 13.50 0.18
C LYS A 216 -17.64 14.89 -0.36
N SER A 217 -17.14 15.25 -1.54
CA SER A 217 -17.42 16.55 -2.16
C SER A 217 -18.75 16.65 -2.88
N LYS A 218 -19.59 15.60 -2.92
CA LYS A 218 -20.86 15.57 -3.67
C LYS A 218 -21.75 16.81 -3.48
N ASP A 219 -21.88 17.31 -2.26
CA ASP A 219 -22.74 18.47 -1.97
C ASP A 219 -22.12 19.80 -2.42
N LYS A 220 -20.80 19.83 -2.62
CA LYS A 220 -20.05 20.99 -3.14
C LYS A 220 -18.84 20.52 -3.97
N PRO A 221 -19.06 20.00 -5.19
CA PRO A 221 -17.99 19.49 -6.02
C PRO A 221 -17.00 20.61 -6.35
N LYS A 222 -15.70 20.28 -6.34
CA LYS A 222 -14.68 21.21 -6.84
C LYS A 222 -14.91 21.47 -8.32
N ALA A 223 -14.68 22.70 -8.79
CA ALA A 223 -14.94 23.12 -10.16
C ALA A 223 -13.87 22.61 -11.16
N ILE A 224 -13.70 21.29 -11.24
CA ILE A 224 -12.74 20.63 -12.12
C ILE A 224 -13.45 19.69 -13.11
N LYS A 225 -12.93 19.63 -14.33
CA LYS A 225 -13.33 18.71 -15.39
C LYS A 225 -12.21 17.70 -15.62
N VAL A 226 -12.52 16.41 -15.65
CA VAL A 226 -11.51 15.34 -15.56
C VAL A 226 -11.59 14.37 -16.74
N TYR A 227 -10.52 14.25 -17.50
CA TYR A 227 -10.36 13.20 -18.51
C TYR A 227 -9.41 12.13 -17.96
N LEU A 228 -9.89 10.89 -17.90
CA LEU A 228 -9.14 9.70 -17.49
C LEU A 228 -9.01 8.77 -18.70
N GLN A 229 -7.79 8.36 -19.02
CA GLN A 229 -7.53 7.25 -19.93
C GLN A 229 -6.70 6.21 -19.21
N ASP A 230 -7.05 4.93 -19.34
CA ASP A 230 -6.27 3.82 -18.80
C ASP A 230 -6.33 2.61 -19.76
N GLY A 231 -5.37 1.69 -19.67
CA GLY A 231 -5.35 0.43 -20.42
C GLY A 231 -5.95 -0.72 -19.62
N ARG A 232 -6.70 -1.63 -20.24
CA ARG A 232 -7.30 -2.79 -19.52
C ARG A 232 -6.25 -3.78 -19.00
N GLU A 233 -5.08 -3.82 -19.63
CA GLU A 233 -3.95 -4.67 -19.26
C GLU A 233 -2.85 -3.90 -18.49
N ASP A 234 -3.19 -2.74 -17.92
CA ASP A 234 -2.23 -1.95 -17.13
C ASP A 234 -1.86 -2.64 -15.79
N LEU A 235 -0.97 -2.01 -15.03
CA LEU A 235 -0.25 -2.61 -13.91
C LEU A 235 -1.17 -3.17 -12.82
N ASN A 236 -0.78 -4.35 -12.33
CA ASN A 236 -1.18 -4.88 -11.04
C ASN A 236 0.09 -5.18 -10.25
N ASN A 237 0.43 -4.30 -9.32
CA ASN A 237 1.73 -4.27 -8.65
C ASN A 237 1.59 -4.09 -7.13
N LEU A 238 2.72 -3.96 -6.43
CA LEU A 238 2.79 -3.68 -4.99
C LEU A 238 1.81 -2.59 -4.51
N HIS A 239 1.57 -1.58 -5.34
CA HIS A 239 0.79 -0.40 -4.96
C HIS A 239 -0.71 -0.56 -5.22
N GLY A 240 -1.12 -1.41 -6.15
CA GLY A 240 -2.53 -1.67 -6.45
C GLY A 240 -2.75 -2.22 -7.86
N ASN A 241 -4.04 -2.30 -8.24
CA ASN A 241 -4.45 -2.59 -9.61
C ASN A 241 -4.93 -1.28 -10.25
N TRP A 242 -4.22 -0.84 -11.27
CA TRP A 242 -4.34 0.51 -11.84
C TRP A 242 -5.63 0.70 -12.63
N PRO A 243 -6.05 -0.26 -13.49
CA PRO A 243 -7.35 -0.19 -14.15
C PRO A 243 -8.52 -0.10 -13.16
N LEU A 244 -8.51 -0.93 -12.10
CA LEU A 244 -9.54 -0.88 -11.06
C LEU A 244 -9.51 0.42 -10.26
N GLY A 245 -8.33 1.02 -10.06
CA GLY A 245 -8.18 2.32 -9.39
C GLY A 245 -8.77 3.47 -10.20
N ASN A 246 -8.50 3.52 -11.51
CA ASN A 246 -9.09 4.52 -12.40
C ASN A 246 -10.60 4.33 -12.56
N GLN A 247 -11.11 3.10 -12.59
CA GLN A 247 -12.55 2.81 -12.61
C GLN A 247 -13.26 3.24 -11.32
N ASP A 248 -12.65 3.00 -10.15
CA ASP A 248 -13.22 3.44 -8.87
C ASP A 248 -13.24 4.98 -8.75
N LEU A 249 -12.18 5.66 -9.20
CA LEU A 249 -12.18 7.13 -9.29
C LEU A 249 -13.27 7.64 -10.25
N ALA A 250 -13.44 7.02 -11.41
CA ALA A 250 -14.49 7.39 -12.35
C ALA A 250 -15.89 7.20 -11.76
N ALA A 251 -16.14 6.10 -11.05
CA ALA A 251 -17.38 5.87 -10.33
C ALA A 251 -17.62 6.94 -9.25
N ALA A 252 -16.58 7.34 -8.52
CA ALA A 252 -16.65 8.43 -7.55
C ALA A 252 -16.97 9.79 -8.20
N LEU A 253 -16.35 10.11 -9.33
CA LEU A 253 -16.62 11.34 -10.10
C LEU A 253 -18.07 11.38 -10.58
N GLN A 254 -18.60 10.26 -11.08
CA GLN A 254 -20.00 10.12 -11.44
C GLN A 254 -20.92 10.35 -10.24
N PHE A 255 -20.66 9.66 -9.13
CA PHE A 255 -21.48 9.76 -7.92
C PHE A 255 -21.58 11.19 -7.38
N ALA A 256 -20.46 11.92 -7.44
CA ALA A 256 -20.35 13.30 -6.96
C ALA A 256 -20.75 14.36 -8.02
N GLY A 257 -21.12 13.96 -9.24
CA GLY A 257 -21.63 14.87 -10.27
C GLY A 257 -20.56 15.68 -11.01
N TYR A 258 -19.32 15.21 -11.02
CA TYR A 258 -18.24 15.86 -11.79
C TYR A 258 -18.44 15.69 -13.30
N LYS A 259 -17.96 16.67 -14.07
CA LYS A 259 -17.84 16.51 -15.52
C LYS A 259 -16.61 15.69 -15.84
N TYR A 260 -16.79 14.46 -16.31
CA TYR A 260 -15.67 13.52 -16.48
C TYR A 260 -15.80 12.63 -17.71
N LYS A 261 -14.67 12.16 -18.23
CA LYS A 261 -14.59 11.13 -19.28
C LYS A 261 -13.66 10.03 -18.80
N LEU A 262 -14.09 8.78 -18.91
CA LEU A 262 -13.25 7.60 -18.76
C LEU A 262 -13.13 6.91 -20.13
N GLU A 263 -11.90 6.66 -20.56
CA GLU A 263 -11.57 5.95 -21.79
C GLU A 263 -10.68 4.74 -21.45
N MET A 264 -11.25 3.54 -21.50
CA MET A 264 -10.51 2.29 -21.28
C MET A 264 -10.04 1.74 -22.63
N THR A 265 -8.74 1.66 -22.84
CA THR A 265 -8.12 1.15 -24.08
C THR A 265 -7.58 -0.27 -23.90
N ALA A 266 -7.12 -0.90 -24.99
CA ALA A 266 -6.26 -2.07 -24.85
C ALA A 266 -4.84 -1.62 -24.42
N GLY A 267 -3.96 -2.57 -24.13
CA GLY A 267 -2.56 -2.32 -23.83
C GLY A 267 -2.25 -2.14 -22.34
N GLY A 268 -0.97 -2.32 -22.00
CA GLY A 268 -0.45 -2.14 -20.64
C GLY A 268 0.15 -0.74 -20.41
N HIS A 269 1.07 -0.65 -19.45
CA HIS A 269 1.66 0.60 -18.95
C HIS A 269 2.52 1.35 -19.97
N SER A 270 1.89 2.06 -20.91
CA SER A 270 2.59 2.81 -21.95
C SER A 270 1.87 4.09 -22.35
N GLY A 271 2.63 5.07 -22.85
CA GLY A 271 2.08 6.30 -23.42
C GLY A 271 1.48 6.17 -24.81
N GLN A 272 1.40 4.95 -25.38
CA GLN A 272 0.95 4.74 -26.75
C GLN A 272 -0.48 5.23 -26.97
N PHE A 273 -1.45 4.64 -26.26
CA PHE A 273 -2.86 5.00 -26.41
C PHE A 273 -3.16 6.41 -25.90
N GLY A 274 -2.47 6.85 -24.83
CA GLY A 274 -2.56 8.23 -24.36
C GLY A 274 -2.15 9.24 -25.44
N GLY A 275 -1.09 8.95 -26.19
CA GLY A 275 -0.66 9.77 -27.32
C GLY A 275 -1.58 9.68 -28.53
N GLU A 276 -2.06 8.47 -28.87
CA GLU A 276 -3.01 8.24 -29.97
C GLU A 276 -4.32 9.01 -29.79
N LEU A 277 -4.87 9.01 -28.58
CA LEU A 277 -6.12 9.66 -28.24
C LEU A 277 -5.97 11.13 -27.82
N LEU A 278 -4.75 11.64 -27.69
CA LEU A 278 -4.49 13.01 -27.20
C LEU A 278 -5.27 14.09 -27.97
N PRO A 279 -5.36 14.07 -29.32
CA PRO A 279 -6.13 15.08 -30.04
C PRO A 279 -7.62 15.11 -29.64
N ASP A 280 -8.24 13.94 -29.51
CA ASP A 280 -9.66 13.84 -29.15
C ASP A 280 -9.91 14.10 -27.67
N ALA A 281 -8.96 13.70 -26.81
CA ALA A 281 -8.97 14.05 -25.40
C ALA A 281 -8.93 15.57 -25.20
N LEU A 282 -8.10 16.30 -25.96
CA LEU A 282 -8.02 17.76 -25.90
C LEU A 282 -9.30 18.41 -26.45
N LYS A 283 -9.85 17.94 -27.56
CA LYS A 283 -11.15 18.41 -28.08
C LYS A 283 -12.24 18.26 -27.01
N TRP A 284 -12.33 17.09 -26.38
CA TRP A 284 -13.29 16.87 -25.28
C TRP A 284 -13.00 17.80 -24.10
N LEU A 285 -11.74 17.93 -23.69
CA LEU A 285 -11.35 18.71 -22.51
C LEU A 285 -11.73 20.19 -22.68
N TRP A 286 -11.47 20.77 -23.85
CA TRP A 286 -11.73 22.18 -24.17
C TRP A 286 -13.15 22.50 -24.62
N ASP A 287 -13.99 21.50 -24.87
CA ASP A 287 -15.40 21.69 -25.18
C ASP A 287 -16.26 21.77 -23.90
N ASP A 288 -16.77 22.95 -23.57
CA ASP A 288 -17.64 23.16 -22.42
C ASP A 288 -18.99 22.44 -22.53
N LYS A 289 -19.38 21.98 -23.73
CA LYS A 289 -20.62 21.22 -23.99
C LYS A 289 -20.41 19.70 -23.98
N ALA A 290 -19.18 19.21 -23.89
CA ALA A 290 -18.89 17.79 -23.94
C ALA A 290 -19.68 16.99 -22.88
N GLU A 291 -20.15 15.79 -23.21
CA GLU A 291 -20.91 14.97 -22.25
C GLU A 291 -19.97 14.16 -21.34
N SER A 292 -20.44 13.86 -20.13
CA SER A 292 -19.73 12.95 -19.23
C SER A 292 -19.90 11.50 -19.67
N THR A 293 -18.93 10.64 -19.32
CA THR A 293 -19.16 9.20 -19.33
C THR A 293 -20.31 8.84 -18.38
N ASN A 294 -21.14 7.88 -18.78
CA ASN A 294 -22.16 7.26 -17.94
C ASN A 294 -21.79 5.78 -17.72
N ILE A 295 -21.50 5.40 -16.48
CA ILE A 295 -21.25 4.02 -16.05
C ILE A 295 -22.58 3.46 -15.54
N PRO A 296 -23.27 2.59 -16.30
CA PRO A 296 -24.57 2.08 -15.89
C PRO A 296 -24.43 1.09 -14.73
N ILE A 297 -25.35 1.18 -13.76
CA ILE A 297 -25.57 0.13 -12.76
C ILE A 297 -26.70 -0.74 -13.28
N VAL A 298 -26.37 -1.97 -13.69
CA VAL A 298 -27.36 -2.92 -14.18
C VAL A 298 -27.72 -3.85 -13.04
N GLU A 299 -28.94 -3.72 -12.53
CA GLU A 299 -29.49 -4.65 -11.55
C GLU A 299 -30.39 -5.69 -12.23
N THR A 300 -30.16 -6.96 -11.91
CA THR A 300 -30.96 -8.11 -12.29
C THR A 300 -31.52 -8.76 -11.03
N LYS A 301 -32.74 -9.29 -11.14
CA LYS A 301 -33.42 -10.03 -10.07
C LYS A 301 -33.81 -11.41 -10.59
N PRO A 302 -32.84 -12.27 -10.91
CA PRO A 302 -33.14 -13.61 -11.38
C PRO A 302 -33.92 -14.38 -10.30
N ALA A 303 -34.78 -15.31 -10.73
CA ALA A 303 -35.48 -16.17 -9.79
C ALA A 303 -34.45 -16.98 -9.00
N TRP A 304 -34.52 -16.89 -7.67
CA TRP A 304 -33.61 -17.63 -6.81
C TRP A 304 -34.12 -19.04 -6.54
N GLU A 305 -33.25 -20.02 -6.71
CA GLU A 305 -33.48 -21.41 -6.32
C GLU A 305 -32.40 -21.88 -5.34
N PRO A 306 -32.75 -22.68 -4.32
CA PRO A 306 -31.76 -23.22 -3.41
C PRO A 306 -30.84 -24.18 -4.16
N HIS A 307 -29.54 -24.07 -3.87
CA HIS A 307 -28.58 -25.08 -4.31
C HIS A 307 -29.01 -26.49 -3.84
N PRO A 308 -28.75 -27.58 -4.59
CA PRO A 308 -29.18 -28.93 -4.18
C PRO A 308 -28.69 -29.37 -2.79
N ASP A 309 -27.51 -28.93 -2.37
CA ASP A 309 -26.98 -29.18 -1.01
C ASP A 309 -27.59 -28.26 0.06
N ALA A 310 -28.38 -27.25 -0.30
CA ALA A 310 -29.18 -26.42 0.61
C ALA A 310 -30.64 -26.91 0.75
N VAL A 311 -30.94 -28.09 0.18
CA VAL A 311 -32.22 -28.80 0.33
C VAL A 311 -31.99 -30.01 1.23
N ALA A 312 -32.87 -30.22 2.22
CA ALA A 312 -32.76 -31.35 3.13
C ALA A 312 -32.94 -32.66 2.36
N LYS A 313 -32.05 -33.63 2.60
CA LYS A 313 -32.07 -34.94 1.94
C LYS A 313 -32.58 -36.01 2.91
N GLU A 314 -33.31 -36.97 2.36
CA GLU A 314 -33.76 -38.14 3.13
C GLU A 314 -32.53 -38.96 3.57
N GLY A 315 -32.56 -39.49 4.80
CA GLY A 315 -31.47 -40.29 5.36
C GLY A 315 -30.23 -39.51 5.84
N VAL A 316 -30.16 -38.19 5.63
CA VAL A 316 -29.08 -37.35 6.16
C VAL A 316 -29.34 -37.02 7.64
N PRO A 317 -28.42 -37.36 8.57
CA PRO A 317 -28.56 -36.99 9.98
C PRO A 317 -28.61 -35.48 10.17
N LYS A 318 -29.57 -35.01 10.98
CA LYS A 318 -29.80 -33.58 11.22
C LYS A 318 -29.15 -33.12 12.52
N GLY A 319 -28.35 -32.08 12.45
CA GLY A 319 -27.88 -31.38 13.63
C GLY A 319 -28.99 -30.60 14.34
N THR A 320 -28.65 -30.00 15.47
CA THR A 320 -29.58 -29.22 16.30
C THR A 320 -29.08 -27.80 16.45
N VAL A 321 -29.98 -26.81 16.35
CA VAL A 321 -29.69 -25.40 16.67
C VAL A 321 -30.20 -25.11 18.08
N GLU A 322 -29.29 -24.86 19.01
CA GLU A 322 -29.60 -24.45 20.38
C GLU A 322 -29.61 -22.92 20.46
N GLN A 323 -30.74 -22.34 20.87
CA GLN A 323 -30.82 -20.91 21.18
C GLN A 323 -30.14 -20.66 22.54
N MET A 324 -29.15 -19.78 22.56
CA MET A 324 -28.44 -19.46 23.79
C MET A 324 -29.11 -18.29 24.53
N PRO A 325 -28.91 -18.18 25.86
CA PRO A 325 -29.30 -16.99 26.60
C PRO A 325 -28.67 -15.74 25.99
N GLU A 326 -29.40 -14.63 26.03
CA GLU A 326 -28.90 -13.33 25.58
C GLU A 326 -27.55 -12.99 26.22
N TRP A 327 -26.63 -12.44 25.42
CA TRP A 327 -25.29 -12.11 25.88
C TRP A 327 -25.11 -10.60 26.03
N GLU A 328 -24.73 -10.15 27.24
CA GLU A 328 -24.26 -8.80 27.50
C GLU A 328 -22.72 -8.75 27.42
N SER A 329 -22.18 -7.88 26.56
CA SER A 329 -20.74 -7.82 26.32
C SER A 329 -20.01 -6.87 27.27
N LYS A 330 -18.77 -7.25 27.63
CA LYS A 330 -17.82 -6.40 28.37
C LYS A 330 -16.97 -5.59 27.41
N VAL A 331 -16.57 -6.16 26.28
CA VAL A 331 -15.79 -5.50 25.21
C VAL A 331 -16.63 -4.41 24.52
N PHE A 332 -17.90 -4.71 24.25
CA PHE A 332 -18.87 -3.74 23.75
C PHE A 332 -19.88 -3.41 24.87
N ALA A 333 -19.40 -2.73 25.90
CA ALA A 333 -20.18 -2.41 27.10
C ALA A 333 -21.54 -1.77 26.77
N GLY A 334 -22.56 -2.16 27.54
CA GLY A 334 -23.93 -1.63 27.40
C GLY A 334 -24.75 -2.25 26.27
N THR A 335 -24.22 -3.27 25.58
CA THR A 335 -24.92 -3.92 24.46
C THR A 335 -25.25 -5.38 24.73
N ILE A 336 -26.42 -5.81 24.28
CA ILE A 336 -26.97 -7.17 24.36
C ILE A 336 -27.14 -7.78 22.97
N ARG A 337 -27.09 -9.10 22.84
CA ARG A 337 -27.30 -9.77 21.53
C ARG A 337 -27.84 -11.19 21.67
N ASP A 338 -28.60 -11.57 20.64
CA ASP A 338 -29.07 -12.93 20.46
C ASP A 338 -28.01 -13.75 19.70
N TRP A 339 -27.84 -15.00 20.11
CA TRP A 339 -26.93 -15.92 19.46
C TRP A 339 -27.37 -17.37 19.66
N SER A 340 -26.88 -18.26 18.82
CA SER A 340 -27.26 -19.69 18.84
C SER A 340 -26.11 -20.56 18.37
N VAL A 341 -26.13 -21.84 18.76
CA VAL A 341 -25.10 -22.82 18.42
C VAL A 341 -25.74 -23.96 17.65
N TYR A 342 -25.24 -24.24 16.44
CA TYR A 342 -25.54 -25.47 15.73
C TYR A 342 -24.53 -26.55 16.09
N VAL A 343 -25.04 -27.73 16.41
CA VAL A 343 -24.26 -28.93 16.72
C VAL A 343 -24.61 -30.00 15.70
N PRO A 344 -23.64 -30.50 14.91
CA PRO A 344 -23.91 -31.54 13.93
C PRO A 344 -24.25 -32.87 14.61
N ALA A 345 -25.10 -33.69 13.99
CA ALA A 345 -25.47 -35.01 14.52
C ALA A 345 -24.26 -35.93 14.74
N GLN A 346 -23.17 -35.70 14.01
CA GLN A 346 -21.92 -36.45 14.04
C GLN A 346 -20.96 -35.98 15.15
N TYR A 347 -21.32 -34.93 15.91
CA TYR A 347 -20.51 -34.44 17.02
C TYR A 347 -20.31 -35.52 18.09
N LYS A 348 -19.09 -35.58 18.64
CA LYS A 348 -18.74 -36.44 19.78
C LYS A 348 -17.86 -35.66 20.74
N SER A 349 -18.16 -35.71 22.04
CA SER A 349 -17.43 -34.93 23.05
C SER A 349 -15.97 -35.36 23.24
N ASP A 350 -15.61 -36.58 22.84
CA ASP A 350 -14.25 -37.11 22.87
C ASP A 350 -13.43 -36.72 21.62
N LYS A 351 -14.04 -36.10 20.61
CA LYS A 351 -13.39 -35.64 19.38
C LYS A 351 -13.71 -34.17 19.12
N PRO A 352 -12.78 -33.25 19.41
CA PRO A 352 -13.00 -31.83 19.21
C PRO A 352 -13.46 -31.51 17.78
N ALA A 353 -14.56 -30.77 17.65
CA ALA A 353 -15.13 -30.38 16.37
C ALA A 353 -14.41 -29.17 15.76
N ALA A 354 -14.54 -29.03 14.45
CA ALA A 354 -14.25 -27.76 13.78
C ALA A 354 -15.25 -26.67 14.22
N LEU A 355 -14.90 -25.40 14.04
CA LEU A 355 -15.72 -24.25 14.38
C LEU A 355 -15.94 -23.36 13.16
N MET A 356 -17.17 -22.87 12.98
CA MET A 356 -17.44 -21.76 12.08
C MET A 356 -18.32 -20.70 12.75
N VAL A 357 -17.87 -19.44 12.77
CA VAL A 357 -18.65 -18.31 13.30
C VAL A 357 -19.33 -17.57 12.15
N PHE A 358 -20.62 -17.24 12.32
CA PHE A 358 -21.44 -16.53 11.35
C PHE A 358 -22.05 -15.26 11.93
N GLN A 359 -21.81 -14.16 11.23
CA GLN A 359 -22.29 -12.83 11.56
C GLN A 359 -23.69 -12.67 10.97
N ASP A 360 -24.51 -11.79 11.58
CA ASP A 360 -25.94 -11.69 11.27
C ASP A 360 -26.62 -13.08 11.35
N GLY A 361 -26.32 -13.81 12.43
CA GLY A 361 -26.58 -15.23 12.59
C GLY A 361 -28.03 -15.67 12.36
N GLU A 362 -29.02 -14.82 12.63
CA GLU A 362 -30.44 -15.14 12.40
C GLU A 362 -30.74 -15.44 10.92
N GLY A 363 -30.17 -14.66 10.00
CA GLY A 363 -30.34 -14.90 8.56
C GLY A 363 -29.61 -16.17 8.10
N MET A 364 -28.46 -16.45 8.69
CA MET A 364 -27.61 -17.59 8.34
C MET A 364 -28.23 -18.93 8.78
N LYS A 365 -28.82 -18.98 9.99
CA LYS A 365 -29.42 -20.22 10.53
C LYS A 365 -30.78 -20.57 9.94
N ASN A 366 -31.44 -19.62 9.25
CA ASN A 366 -32.78 -19.83 8.72
C ASN A 366 -32.81 -20.87 7.58
N VAL A 367 -33.40 -22.04 7.85
CA VAL A 367 -33.50 -23.18 6.91
C VAL A 367 -34.46 -22.97 5.74
N THR A 368 -35.31 -21.94 5.79
CA THR A 368 -36.17 -21.56 4.64
C THR A 368 -35.59 -20.38 3.86
N GLY A 369 -34.57 -19.71 4.41
CA GLY A 369 -33.89 -18.55 3.82
C GLY A 369 -32.95 -18.90 2.65
N ARG A 370 -32.04 -17.96 2.35
CA ARG A 370 -31.08 -18.09 1.23
C ARG A 370 -29.81 -18.83 1.57
N TRP A 371 -29.38 -18.78 2.84
CA TRP A 371 -28.14 -19.41 3.32
C TRP A 371 -28.33 -20.88 3.71
N ARG A 372 -29.36 -21.14 4.54
CA ARG A 372 -29.73 -22.49 5.01
C ARG A 372 -28.54 -23.25 5.62
N VAL A 373 -27.70 -22.57 6.41
CA VAL A 373 -26.44 -23.12 6.92
C VAL A 373 -26.60 -24.49 7.60
N PRO A 374 -27.58 -24.72 8.50
CA PRO A 374 -27.74 -26.03 9.13
C PRO A 374 -27.95 -27.16 8.12
N THR A 375 -28.83 -26.96 7.13
CA THR A 375 -29.11 -27.95 6.07
C THR A 375 -27.88 -28.23 5.21
N VAL A 376 -27.12 -27.18 4.87
CA VAL A 376 -25.88 -27.33 4.10
C VAL A 376 -24.85 -28.12 4.92
N PHE A 377 -24.67 -27.78 6.20
CA PHE A 377 -23.74 -28.48 7.07
C PHE A 377 -24.13 -29.94 7.25
N ASP A 378 -25.39 -30.25 7.52
CA ASP A 378 -25.90 -31.62 7.62
C ASP A 378 -25.52 -32.44 6.38
N ASN A 379 -25.83 -31.92 5.19
CA ASN A 379 -25.58 -32.59 3.91
C ASN A 379 -24.09 -32.78 3.60
N LEU A 380 -23.25 -31.77 3.85
CA LEU A 380 -21.83 -31.83 3.55
C LEU A 380 -21.05 -32.67 4.57
N ILE A 381 -21.40 -32.58 5.86
CA ILE A 381 -20.78 -33.37 6.93
C ILE A 381 -21.12 -34.86 6.74
N ALA A 382 -22.38 -35.19 6.46
CA ALA A 382 -22.80 -36.58 6.25
C ALA A 382 -22.08 -37.23 5.06
N ARG A 383 -21.74 -36.44 4.03
CA ARG A 383 -21.00 -36.92 2.85
C ARG A 383 -19.48 -36.94 3.04
N GLY A 384 -18.96 -36.25 4.06
CA GLY A 384 -17.53 -36.12 4.32
C GLY A 384 -16.84 -35.00 3.53
N ASP A 385 -17.60 -34.10 2.90
CA ASP A 385 -17.08 -32.94 2.17
C ASP A 385 -16.56 -31.84 3.11
N MET A 386 -17.01 -31.85 4.36
CA MET A 386 -16.50 -31.00 5.44
C MET A 386 -16.44 -31.80 6.76
N PRO A 387 -15.50 -31.48 7.67
CA PRO A 387 -15.44 -32.15 8.98
C PRO A 387 -16.68 -31.83 9.83
N PRO A 388 -17.01 -32.65 10.85
CA PRO A 388 -17.99 -32.26 11.86
C PRO A 388 -17.67 -30.88 12.42
N THR A 389 -18.54 -29.91 12.13
CA THR A 389 -18.31 -28.49 12.40
C THR A 389 -19.45 -27.94 13.23
N ILE A 390 -19.13 -27.35 14.38
CA ILE A 390 -20.05 -26.57 15.20
C ILE A 390 -20.14 -25.16 14.60
N ALA A 391 -21.36 -24.63 14.47
CA ALA A 391 -21.55 -23.27 13.98
C ALA A 391 -22.05 -22.35 15.11
N VAL A 392 -21.45 -21.16 15.24
CA VAL A 392 -21.92 -20.11 16.15
C VAL A 392 -22.57 -19.03 15.31
N PHE A 393 -23.88 -18.85 15.47
CA PHE A 393 -24.65 -17.80 14.80
C PHE A 393 -24.81 -16.64 15.75
N ILE A 394 -24.21 -15.49 15.45
CA ILE A 394 -24.20 -14.34 16.34
C ILE A 394 -24.75 -13.09 15.66
N ASN A 395 -25.73 -12.46 16.29
CA ASN A 395 -26.23 -11.16 15.85
C ASN A 395 -25.38 -10.02 16.43
N PRO A 396 -25.37 -8.85 15.79
CA PRO A 396 -24.66 -7.68 16.33
C PRO A 396 -25.30 -7.18 17.63
N GLY A 397 -24.50 -6.50 18.45
CA GLY A 397 -24.95 -5.86 19.67
C GLY A 397 -26.06 -4.83 19.45
N HIS A 398 -26.99 -4.81 20.38
CA HIS A 398 -28.02 -3.79 20.53
C HIS A 398 -27.82 -3.03 21.83
N ASP A 399 -27.79 -1.72 21.75
CA ASP A 399 -27.64 -0.82 22.89
C ASP A 399 -28.88 -0.88 23.78
N LYS A 400 -28.69 -1.21 25.06
CA LYS A 400 -29.78 -1.33 26.04
C LYS A 400 -30.59 -0.04 26.19
N SER A 401 -30.00 1.12 25.87
CA SER A 401 -30.71 2.40 25.97
C SER A 401 -31.63 2.69 24.77
N LYS A 402 -31.64 1.84 23.73
CA LYS A 402 -32.39 2.07 22.49
C LYS A 402 -33.54 1.07 22.36
N PRO A 403 -34.68 1.45 21.74
CA PRO A 403 -35.76 0.51 21.49
C PRO A 403 -35.29 -0.63 20.58
N ARG A 404 -35.69 -1.87 20.88
CA ARG A 404 -35.43 -3.02 19.99
C ARG A 404 -36.45 -3.01 18.86
N GLU A 405 -35.95 -2.99 17.63
CA GLU A 405 -36.73 -3.19 16.42
C GLU A 405 -36.27 -4.48 15.74
N LYS A 406 -37.21 -5.30 15.25
CA LYS A 406 -36.87 -6.58 14.62
C LYS A 406 -35.95 -6.36 13.42
N GLY A 407 -34.79 -7.02 13.44
CA GLY A 407 -33.81 -6.94 12.36
C GLY A 407 -32.95 -5.67 12.35
N ARG A 408 -33.05 -4.81 13.38
CA ARG A 408 -32.20 -3.64 13.54
C ARG A 408 -31.35 -3.77 14.78
N HIS A 409 -30.04 -3.66 14.59
CA HIS A 409 -29.05 -3.74 15.65
C HIS A 409 -28.27 -2.43 15.68
N SER A 410 -28.38 -1.69 16.78
CA SER A 410 -27.82 -0.34 16.86
C SER A 410 -26.29 -0.28 16.79
N ASN A 411 -25.59 -1.39 17.07
CA ASN A 411 -24.13 -1.44 17.09
C ASN A 411 -23.53 -2.11 15.85
N ARG A 412 -24.33 -2.61 14.90
CA ARG A 412 -23.86 -3.44 13.78
C ARG A 412 -22.68 -2.82 13.02
N GLY A 413 -22.83 -1.59 12.54
CA GLY A 413 -21.77 -0.95 11.76
C GLY A 413 -20.51 -0.63 12.57
N PHE A 414 -20.62 -0.47 13.90
CA PHE A 414 -19.45 -0.24 14.76
C PHE A 414 -18.74 -1.55 15.12
N GLU A 415 -19.48 -2.63 15.33
CA GLU A 415 -18.88 -3.94 15.61
C GLU A 415 -18.25 -4.57 14.36
N TYR A 416 -18.88 -4.40 13.19
CA TYR A 416 -18.52 -5.17 12.00
C TYR A 416 -17.60 -4.43 11.03
N ASP A 417 -17.81 -3.13 10.81
CA ASP A 417 -17.06 -2.37 9.80
C ASP A 417 -15.80 -1.70 10.39
N SER A 418 -15.66 -1.66 11.72
CA SER A 418 -14.45 -1.14 12.38
C SER A 418 -13.28 -2.11 12.27
N LEU A 419 -12.12 -1.59 11.86
CA LEU A 419 -10.88 -2.35 11.78
C LEU A 419 -10.27 -2.60 13.17
N GLY A 420 -9.28 -3.48 13.22
CA GLY A 420 -8.54 -3.83 14.43
C GLY A 420 -9.18 -4.97 15.23
N ASP A 421 -8.61 -5.27 16.39
CA ASP A 421 -8.87 -6.53 17.10
C ASP A 421 -10.13 -6.53 17.99
N ARG A 422 -10.84 -5.41 18.10
CA ARG A 422 -11.90 -5.24 19.12
C ARG A 422 -13.01 -6.28 18.99
N TYR A 423 -13.49 -6.54 17.78
CA TYR A 423 -14.53 -7.56 17.56
C TYR A 423 -14.04 -8.98 17.81
N VAL A 424 -12.81 -9.30 17.40
CA VAL A 424 -12.28 -10.65 17.61
C VAL A 424 -11.92 -10.91 19.07
N ARG A 425 -11.53 -9.89 19.83
CA ARG A 425 -11.43 -9.98 21.30
C ARG A 425 -12.79 -10.31 21.92
N PHE A 426 -13.87 -9.66 21.48
CA PHE A 426 -15.21 -10.05 21.91
C PHE A 426 -15.51 -11.55 21.63
N LEU A 427 -15.19 -12.06 20.43
CA LEU A 427 -15.38 -13.48 20.14
C LEU A 427 -14.54 -14.39 21.05
N LEU A 428 -13.25 -14.08 21.22
CA LEU A 428 -12.28 -14.97 21.86
C LEU A 428 -12.28 -14.88 23.39
N GLU A 429 -12.62 -13.72 23.95
CA GLU A 429 -12.64 -13.47 25.40
C GLU A 429 -14.02 -13.74 26.01
N GLU A 430 -15.10 -13.73 25.21
CA GLU A 430 -16.47 -13.84 25.72
C GLU A 430 -17.23 -15.04 25.14
N ILE A 431 -17.44 -15.09 23.82
CA ILE A 431 -18.38 -16.05 23.20
C ILE A 431 -17.80 -17.45 23.09
N ILE A 432 -16.60 -17.58 22.54
CA ILE A 432 -15.98 -18.89 22.32
C ILE A 432 -15.70 -19.63 23.64
N PRO A 433 -15.22 -18.97 24.72
CA PRO A 433 -15.14 -19.59 26.03
C PRO A 433 -16.48 -20.12 26.54
N GLU A 434 -17.59 -19.41 26.30
CA GLU A 434 -18.92 -19.87 26.67
C GLU A 434 -19.33 -21.13 25.90
N VAL A 435 -19.07 -21.20 24.59
CA VAL A 435 -19.34 -22.39 23.78
C VAL A 435 -18.52 -23.59 24.28
N ARG A 436 -17.25 -23.36 24.63
CA ARG A 436 -16.32 -24.40 25.12
C ARG A 436 -16.74 -25.04 26.45
N LYS A 437 -17.63 -24.41 27.22
CA LYS A 437 -18.18 -25.03 28.44
C LYS A 437 -19.05 -26.25 28.14
N LYS A 438 -19.71 -26.28 26.97
CA LYS A 438 -20.61 -27.37 26.56
C LYS A 438 -20.02 -28.26 25.47
N TYR A 439 -19.18 -27.71 24.60
CA TYR A 439 -18.73 -28.39 23.40
C TYR A 439 -17.21 -28.41 23.25
N ALA A 440 -16.66 -29.58 22.92
CA ALA A 440 -15.26 -29.76 22.58
C ALA A 440 -15.00 -29.18 21.18
N ILE A 441 -14.23 -28.09 21.11
CA ILE A 441 -13.81 -27.42 19.88
C ILE A 441 -12.30 -27.60 19.74
N SER A 442 -11.83 -27.88 18.53
CA SER A 442 -10.41 -28.00 18.23
C SER A 442 -9.65 -26.73 18.62
N ASP A 443 -8.39 -26.86 19.00
CA ASP A 443 -7.46 -25.72 19.14
C ASP A 443 -6.63 -25.47 17.89
N ASP A 444 -6.77 -26.33 16.87
CA ASP A 444 -6.13 -26.15 15.56
C ASP A 444 -6.83 -25.02 14.78
N PRO A 445 -6.14 -23.92 14.47
CA PRO A 445 -6.71 -22.81 13.70
C PRO A 445 -7.05 -23.19 12.25
N GLU A 446 -6.49 -24.28 11.71
CA GLU A 446 -6.95 -24.84 10.44
C GLU A 446 -8.37 -25.43 10.53
N LEU A 447 -8.89 -25.67 11.72
CA LEU A 447 -10.26 -26.13 11.93
C LEU A 447 -11.22 -25.00 12.31
N HIS A 448 -10.82 -23.73 12.16
CA HIS A 448 -11.66 -22.57 12.47
C HIS A 448 -11.90 -21.69 11.24
N ALA A 449 -13.19 -21.44 10.98
CA ALA A 449 -13.67 -20.57 9.93
C ALA A 449 -14.54 -19.45 10.50
N ILE A 450 -14.69 -18.38 9.73
CA ILE A 450 -15.61 -17.28 10.04
C ILE A 450 -16.21 -16.75 8.73
N GLY A 451 -17.47 -16.35 8.75
CA GLY A 451 -18.17 -15.97 7.52
C GLY A 451 -19.29 -14.96 7.69
N GLY A 452 -19.57 -14.23 6.62
CA GLY A 452 -20.70 -13.29 6.61
C GLY A 452 -20.98 -12.70 5.23
N SER A 453 -21.96 -11.80 5.20
CA SER A 453 -22.35 -11.03 4.02
C SER A 453 -22.32 -9.54 4.34
N SER A 454 -22.00 -8.67 3.38
CA SER A 454 -21.96 -7.21 3.60
C SER A 454 -21.00 -6.86 4.76
N SER A 455 -21.42 -6.08 5.77
CA SER A 455 -20.61 -5.83 6.97
C SER A 455 -20.16 -7.09 7.70
N GLY A 456 -20.95 -8.17 7.68
CA GLY A 456 -20.54 -9.44 8.27
C GLY A 456 -19.32 -10.06 7.57
N ALA A 457 -19.12 -9.77 6.29
CA ALA A 457 -18.01 -10.28 5.49
C ALA A 457 -16.69 -9.57 5.79
N ILE A 458 -16.68 -8.23 5.86
CA ILE A 458 -15.48 -7.49 6.31
C ILE A 458 -15.14 -7.80 7.76
N CYS A 459 -16.16 -8.00 8.61
CA CYS A 459 -15.98 -8.43 9.99
C CYS A 459 -15.28 -9.80 10.08
N ALA A 460 -15.71 -10.76 9.25
CA ALA A 460 -15.07 -12.07 9.13
C ALA A 460 -13.60 -11.96 8.69
N PHE A 461 -13.34 -11.15 7.66
CA PHE A 461 -11.97 -10.92 7.19
C PHE A 461 -11.11 -10.24 8.25
N THR A 462 -11.63 -9.22 8.93
CA THR A 462 -10.93 -8.48 10.00
C THR A 462 -10.54 -9.42 11.14
N ALA A 463 -11.45 -10.27 11.60
CA ALA A 463 -11.17 -11.21 12.69
C ALA A 463 -10.05 -12.20 12.33
N ALA A 464 -10.07 -12.76 11.12
CA ALA A 464 -9.01 -13.64 10.65
C ALA A 464 -7.69 -12.88 10.42
N TRP A 465 -7.77 -11.65 9.92
CA TRP A 465 -6.60 -10.79 9.72
C TRP A 465 -5.89 -10.51 11.04
N GLU A 466 -6.62 -10.16 12.09
CA GLU A 466 -6.04 -9.80 13.38
C GLU A 466 -5.62 -11.02 14.21
N ARG A 467 -6.27 -12.18 14.04
CA ARG A 467 -6.04 -13.41 14.84
C ARG A 467 -5.89 -14.66 13.98
N THR A 468 -4.78 -14.71 13.23
CA THR A 468 -4.37 -15.87 12.41
C THR A 468 -3.99 -17.10 13.23
N ASP A 469 -3.73 -16.90 14.52
CA ASP A 469 -3.55 -17.94 15.53
C ASP A 469 -4.86 -18.63 15.90
N PHE A 470 -6.00 -18.09 15.47
CA PHE A 470 -7.33 -18.69 15.68
C PHE A 470 -8.08 -18.91 14.36
N PHE A 471 -8.45 -17.87 13.61
CA PHE A 471 -9.21 -18.03 12.37
C PHE A 471 -8.31 -18.07 11.14
N ARG A 472 -8.45 -19.11 10.30
CA ARG A 472 -7.70 -19.23 9.03
C ARG A 472 -8.56 -19.37 7.78
N LYS A 473 -9.88 -19.43 7.91
CA LYS A 473 -10.81 -19.60 6.78
C LYS A 473 -11.88 -18.52 6.81
N VAL A 474 -12.05 -17.80 5.71
CA VAL A 474 -12.98 -16.67 5.60
C VAL A 474 -13.97 -16.91 4.47
N TYR A 475 -15.25 -16.78 4.77
CA TYR A 475 -16.33 -16.67 3.78
C TYR A 475 -16.82 -15.22 3.69
N SER A 476 -16.76 -14.64 2.50
CA SER A 476 -17.18 -13.27 2.21
C SER A 476 -18.19 -13.25 1.07
N SER A 477 -19.34 -12.63 1.29
CA SER A 477 -20.33 -12.35 0.24
C SER A 477 -20.64 -10.85 0.19
N VAL A 478 -20.61 -10.23 -0.98
CA VAL A 478 -20.92 -8.79 -1.19
C VAL A 478 -20.26 -7.90 -0.14
N GLY A 479 -18.94 -8.06 0.05
CA GLY A 479 -18.26 -7.58 1.25
C GLY A 479 -18.11 -6.07 1.32
N SER A 480 -18.28 -5.46 2.49
CA SER A 480 -18.18 -4.00 2.63
C SER A 480 -16.74 -3.49 2.77
N PHE A 481 -15.85 -3.87 1.84
CA PHE A 481 -14.47 -3.35 1.75
C PHE A 481 -14.38 -1.89 1.26
N THR A 482 -15.39 -1.08 1.57
CA THR A 482 -15.51 0.33 1.21
C THR A 482 -15.19 1.24 2.40
N ASN A 483 -15.27 2.55 2.22
CA ASN A 483 -14.97 3.53 3.27
C ASN A 483 -16.10 3.70 4.29
N LEU A 484 -16.84 2.63 4.63
CA LEU A 484 -17.83 2.70 5.71
C LEU A 484 -17.15 3.12 7.01
N ARG A 485 -16.07 2.43 7.41
CA ARG A 485 -15.22 2.80 8.56
C ARG A 485 -13.74 2.46 8.29
N GLY A 486 -13.30 2.72 7.06
CA GLY A 486 -11.94 2.46 6.60
C GLY A 486 -11.70 1.08 5.98
N GLY A 487 -12.75 0.33 5.60
CA GLY A 487 -12.59 -0.99 4.96
C GLY A 487 -11.81 -0.97 3.65
N ASN A 488 -11.83 0.15 2.94
CA ASN A 488 -11.07 0.41 1.72
C ASN A 488 -9.54 0.42 1.91
N VAL A 489 -9.02 0.37 3.15
CA VAL A 489 -7.57 0.26 3.39
C VAL A 489 -7.06 -1.17 3.19
N TYR A 490 -7.92 -2.19 3.26
CA TYR A 490 -7.49 -3.59 3.25
C TYR A 490 -6.72 -4.04 2.01
N PRO A 491 -7.13 -3.69 0.77
CA PRO A 491 -6.36 -4.05 -0.43
C PRO A 491 -4.89 -3.59 -0.35
N SER A 492 -4.66 -2.41 0.22
CA SER A 492 -3.32 -1.89 0.47
C SER A 492 -2.56 -2.64 1.55
N LEU A 493 -3.23 -2.94 2.67
CA LEU A 493 -2.62 -3.67 3.78
C LEU A 493 -2.21 -5.09 3.37
N VAL A 494 -3.03 -5.76 2.57
CA VAL A 494 -2.77 -7.11 2.03
C VAL A 494 -1.50 -7.13 1.18
N ARG A 495 -1.30 -6.14 0.30
CA ARG A 495 -0.11 -6.06 -0.57
C ARG A 495 1.19 -5.75 0.18
N LYS A 496 1.09 -5.02 1.30
CA LYS A 496 2.23 -4.46 2.05
C LYS A 496 2.46 -5.14 3.40
N THR A 497 1.79 -6.24 3.68
CA THR A 497 2.02 -7.05 4.88
C THR A 497 2.47 -8.41 4.42
N GLU A 498 3.42 -9.01 5.15
CA GLU A 498 3.77 -10.41 4.93
C GLU A 498 2.49 -11.28 4.85
N PRO A 499 2.35 -12.14 3.81
CA PRO A 499 1.16 -12.96 3.65
C PRO A 499 0.85 -13.79 4.89
N LYS A 500 -0.36 -13.63 5.40
CA LYS A 500 -0.90 -14.36 6.55
C LYS A 500 -1.47 -15.71 6.09
N PRO A 501 -1.48 -16.74 6.96
CA PRO A 501 -2.00 -18.07 6.62
C PRO A 501 -3.53 -18.09 6.63
N ILE A 502 -4.16 -17.28 5.76
CA ILE A 502 -5.62 -17.14 5.65
C ILE A 502 -6.05 -17.60 4.27
N ARG A 503 -7.13 -18.37 4.23
CA ARG A 503 -7.86 -18.77 3.03
C ARG A 503 -9.15 -17.98 2.92
N VAL A 504 -9.46 -17.43 1.75
CA VAL A 504 -10.59 -16.52 1.55
C VAL A 504 -11.44 -16.97 0.36
N TYR A 505 -12.72 -17.23 0.61
CA TYR A 505 -13.72 -17.37 -0.44
C TYR A 505 -14.53 -16.08 -0.55
N MET A 506 -14.71 -15.56 -1.76
CA MET A 506 -15.46 -14.35 -2.06
C MET A 506 -16.52 -14.64 -3.13
N ALA A 507 -17.76 -14.21 -2.90
CA ALA A 507 -18.84 -14.20 -3.90
C ALA A 507 -19.42 -12.80 -4.03
N ASP A 508 -19.37 -12.23 -5.24
CA ASP A 508 -19.70 -10.82 -5.46
C ASP A 508 -20.29 -10.53 -6.86
N THR A 509 -20.76 -9.30 -7.08
CA THR A 509 -21.59 -8.98 -8.24
C THR A 509 -21.47 -7.53 -8.71
N SER A 510 -21.66 -7.30 -10.02
CA SER A 510 -21.62 -5.95 -10.62
C SER A 510 -22.82 -5.08 -10.28
N GLY A 511 -23.97 -5.67 -9.91
CA GLY A 511 -25.18 -4.94 -9.50
C GLY A 511 -25.19 -4.51 -8.04
N ASP A 512 -24.07 -4.64 -7.33
CA ASP A 512 -23.95 -4.25 -5.93
C ASP A 512 -23.93 -2.71 -5.76
N VAL A 513 -24.02 -2.24 -4.51
CA VAL A 513 -24.21 -0.85 -4.12
C VAL A 513 -23.06 0.05 -4.59
N ASP A 514 -23.42 1.24 -5.09
CA ASP A 514 -22.54 2.39 -5.24
C ASP A 514 -23.14 3.59 -4.49
N ASN A 515 -22.45 4.09 -3.47
CA ASN A 515 -22.96 5.15 -2.58
C ASN A 515 -21.85 6.05 -2.01
N ALA A 516 -22.19 6.87 -1.01
CA ALA A 516 -21.26 7.83 -0.40
C ALA A 516 -19.98 7.22 0.18
N PHE A 517 -19.96 5.92 0.51
CA PHE A 517 -18.79 5.25 1.09
C PHE A 517 -17.93 4.50 0.06
N GLY A 518 -18.38 4.32 -1.19
CA GLY A 518 -17.61 3.62 -2.22
C GLY A 518 -18.45 2.93 -3.29
N SER A 519 -17.79 2.19 -4.17
CA SER A 519 -18.41 1.21 -5.07
C SER A 519 -18.04 -0.19 -4.59
N TRP A 520 -19.04 -0.98 -4.17
CA TRP A 520 -18.84 -2.33 -3.64
C TRP A 520 -18.31 -3.30 -4.70
N PRO A 521 -18.80 -3.26 -5.96
CA PRO A 521 -18.23 -4.02 -7.07
C PRO A 521 -16.72 -3.81 -7.20
N TRP A 522 -16.28 -2.54 -7.26
CA TRP A 522 -14.86 -2.22 -7.42
C TRP A 522 -14.04 -2.56 -6.18
N ALA A 523 -14.57 -2.31 -4.98
CA ALA A 523 -13.88 -2.62 -3.74
C ALA A 523 -13.60 -4.13 -3.58
N ASN A 524 -14.57 -5.00 -3.90
CA ASN A 524 -14.38 -6.44 -3.82
C ASN A 524 -13.43 -6.96 -4.91
N GLN A 525 -13.47 -6.41 -6.13
CA GLN A 525 -12.48 -6.72 -7.15
C GLN A 525 -11.06 -6.28 -6.75
N GLN A 526 -10.91 -5.09 -6.14
CA GLN A 526 -9.63 -4.63 -5.61
C GLN A 526 -9.11 -5.54 -4.50
N MET A 527 -10.00 -5.98 -3.59
CA MET A 527 -9.66 -6.91 -2.51
C MET A 527 -9.22 -8.28 -3.04
N ALA A 528 -9.99 -8.87 -3.96
CA ALA A 528 -9.63 -10.14 -4.62
C ALA A 528 -8.30 -10.02 -5.38
N SER A 529 -8.08 -8.91 -6.08
CA SER A 529 -6.83 -8.60 -6.79
C SER A 529 -5.64 -8.50 -5.84
N ALA A 530 -5.80 -7.86 -4.68
CA ALA A 530 -4.77 -7.76 -3.66
C ALA A 530 -4.41 -9.11 -3.03
N LEU A 531 -5.42 -9.92 -2.69
CA LEU A 531 -5.21 -11.28 -2.16
C LEU A 531 -4.47 -12.16 -3.17
N LYS A 532 -4.88 -12.11 -4.45
CA LYS A 532 -4.21 -12.85 -5.52
C LYS A 532 -2.76 -12.40 -5.73
N TYR A 533 -2.51 -11.10 -5.78
CA TYR A 533 -1.16 -10.54 -5.89
C TYR A 533 -0.25 -11.03 -4.76
N ALA A 534 -0.72 -10.94 -3.52
CA ALA A 534 0.05 -11.34 -2.34
C ALA A 534 0.15 -12.88 -2.18
N GLY A 535 -0.39 -13.66 -3.12
CA GLY A 535 -0.30 -15.12 -3.11
C GLY A 535 -1.17 -15.79 -2.04
N TYR A 536 -2.28 -15.18 -1.62
CA TYR A 536 -3.23 -15.83 -0.72
C TYR A 536 -3.96 -16.99 -1.43
N ASP A 537 -4.44 -17.93 -0.63
CA ASP A 537 -5.41 -18.92 -1.07
C ASP A 537 -6.78 -18.26 -1.22
N VAL A 538 -7.08 -17.75 -2.42
CA VAL A 538 -8.30 -16.99 -2.69
C VAL A 538 -9.08 -17.59 -3.85
N ARG A 539 -10.41 -17.68 -3.67
CA ARG A 539 -11.37 -17.91 -4.75
C ARG A 539 -12.37 -16.77 -4.80
N PHE A 540 -12.56 -16.20 -5.98
CA PHE A 540 -13.48 -15.10 -6.23
C PHE A 540 -14.48 -15.51 -7.31
N ASP A 541 -15.69 -15.83 -6.88
CA ASP A 541 -16.82 -16.10 -7.78
C ASP A 541 -17.54 -14.77 -8.06
N TRP A 542 -17.71 -14.45 -9.34
CA TRP A 542 -18.31 -13.21 -9.81
C TRP A 542 -19.57 -13.47 -10.63
N ALA A 543 -20.58 -12.61 -10.49
CA ALA A 543 -21.76 -12.60 -11.34
C ALA A 543 -22.11 -11.19 -11.82
N GLU A 544 -22.77 -11.11 -12.97
CA GLU A 544 -23.26 -9.84 -13.49
C GLU A 544 -24.67 -9.55 -12.96
N GLY A 545 -24.84 -8.35 -12.42
CA GLY A 545 -26.10 -7.70 -12.17
C GLY A 545 -26.91 -8.11 -10.94
N TYR A 546 -26.55 -9.15 -10.19
CA TYR A 546 -27.24 -9.42 -8.92
C TYR A 546 -27.17 -8.18 -8.01
N ALA A 547 -28.28 -7.78 -7.41
CA ALA A 547 -28.33 -6.67 -6.46
C ALA A 547 -27.64 -7.01 -5.12
N HIS A 548 -27.51 -6.02 -4.23
CA HIS A 548 -26.99 -6.23 -2.86
C HIS A 548 -27.93 -7.09 -2.01
N ASN A 549 -27.83 -8.41 -2.16
CA ASN A 549 -28.67 -9.36 -1.45
C ASN A 549 -27.96 -10.73 -1.28
N ALA A 550 -28.67 -11.69 -0.69
CA ALA A 550 -28.14 -13.02 -0.40
C ALA A 550 -28.33 -14.03 -1.54
N ASP A 551 -28.86 -13.65 -2.70
CA ASP A 551 -29.26 -14.60 -3.73
C ASP A 551 -28.03 -15.29 -4.36
N PHE A 552 -27.06 -14.51 -4.85
CA PHE A 552 -25.84 -15.08 -5.44
C PHE A 552 -24.96 -15.76 -4.39
N GLY A 553 -24.68 -15.08 -3.28
CA GLY A 553 -23.87 -15.64 -2.19
C GLY A 553 -24.48 -16.93 -1.62
N GLY A 554 -25.78 -16.93 -1.36
CA GLY A 554 -26.50 -18.11 -0.84
C GLY A 554 -26.47 -19.29 -1.82
N ALA A 555 -26.59 -19.02 -3.13
CA ALA A 555 -26.47 -20.05 -4.16
C ALA A 555 -25.05 -20.65 -4.25
N LYS A 556 -24.02 -19.86 -3.92
CA LYS A 556 -22.61 -20.30 -3.91
C LYS A 556 -22.13 -20.89 -2.58
N PHE A 557 -22.88 -20.69 -1.50
CA PHE A 557 -22.46 -21.06 -0.15
C PHE A 557 -22.05 -22.54 0.00
N PRO A 558 -22.78 -23.55 -0.54
CA PRO A 558 -22.33 -24.93 -0.43
C PRO A 558 -20.99 -25.22 -1.13
N GLU A 559 -20.77 -24.63 -2.31
CA GLU A 559 -19.49 -24.75 -3.03
C GLU A 559 -18.35 -24.01 -2.30
N ALA A 560 -18.66 -22.89 -1.67
CA ALA A 560 -17.74 -22.19 -0.80
C ALA A 560 -17.29 -23.05 0.38
N MET A 561 -18.21 -23.78 1.02
CA MET A 561 -17.88 -24.65 2.15
C MET A 561 -16.99 -25.81 1.72
N LYS A 562 -17.31 -26.48 0.61
CA LYS A 562 -16.45 -27.54 0.04
C LYS A 562 -15.05 -27.01 -0.25
N TRP A 563 -14.96 -25.82 -0.84
CA TRP A 563 -13.67 -25.21 -1.17
C TRP A 563 -12.89 -24.77 0.08
N LEU A 564 -13.55 -24.18 1.09
CA LEU A 564 -12.89 -23.75 2.32
C LEU A 564 -12.36 -24.94 3.14
N TRP A 565 -13.13 -26.03 3.21
CA TRP A 565 -12.81 -27.24 3.98
C TRP A 565 -12.02 -28.30 3.22
N ARG A 566 -11.64 -28.02 1.97
CA ARG A 566 -10.79 -28.92 1.19
C ARG A 566 -9.44 -29.17 1.89
N LYS A 567 -8.96 -30.41 1.76
CA LYS A 567 -7.72 -30.88 2.38
C LYS A 567 -6.45 -30.41 1.66
N GLU A 568 -6.58 -29.97 0.41
CA GLU A 568 -5.46 -29.51 -0.40
C GLU A 568 -4.84 -28.25 0.20
N THR A 569 -3.52 -28.29 0.39
CA THR A 569 -2.71 -27.11 0.66
C THR A 569 -2.32 -26.48 -0.68
N PRO A 570 -2.77 -25.25 -1.00
CA PRO A 570 -2.38 -24.61 -2.25
C PRO A 570 -0.88 -24.29 -2.23
N THR A 571 -0.25 -24.38 -3.40
CA THR A 571 1.05 -23.73 -3.60
C THR A 571 0.78 -22.32 -4.11
N PRO A 572 1.17 -21.27 -3.37
CA PRO A 572 0.81 -19.93 -3.80
C PRO A 572 1.57 -19.51 -5.06
N VAL A 573 0.91 -18.83 -5.98
CA VAL A 573 1.52 -18.35 -7.23
C VAL A 573 1.89 -16.88 -7.03
N LEU A 574 3.17 -16.54 -7.15
CA LEU A 574 3.62 -15.14 -7.14
C LEU A 574 3.65 -14.62 -8.56
N ASP A 575 2.96 -13.51 -8.81
CA ASP A 575 2.99 -12.81 -10.08
C ASP A 575 3.40 -11.35 -9.86
N THR A 576 4.72 -11.11 -9.95
CA THR A 576 5.34 -9.78 -9.82
C THR A 576 5.62 -9.15 -11.18
N LYS A 577 5.09 -9.68 -12.29
CA LYS A 577 5.39 -9.16 -13.64
C LYS A 577 4.92 -7.72 -13.86
N GLY A 578 3.95 -7.28 -13.07
CA GLY A 578 3.44 -5.91 -13.05
C GLY A 578 4.25 -4.96 -12.16
N ASP A 579 5.17 -5.47 -11.33
CA ASP A 579 6.04 -4.62 -10.52
C ASP A 579 7.06 -3.92 -11.43
N LEU A 580 7.12 -2.59 -11.35
CA LEU A 580 8.12 -1.80 -12.08
C LEU A 580 9.51 -2.06 -11.49
N GLY A 581 10.58 -1.77 -12.23
CA GLY A 581 11.96 -2.04 -11.75
C GLY A 581 12.33 -1.34 -10.42
N GLY A 582 11.61 -0.29 -10.03
CA GLY A 582 11.76 0.36 -8.71
C GLY A 582 10.87 -0.23 -7.61
N ASP A 583 9.88 -1.04 -7.95
CA ASP A 583 8.89 -1.60 -7.01
C ASP A 583 9.50 -2.80 -6.29
N LEU A 584 10.16 -2.50 -5.17
CA LEU A 584 10.91 -3.49 -4.39
C LEU A 584 10.01 -4.28 -3.41
N THR A 585 8.96 -4.92 -3.94
CA THR A 585 7.94 -5.67 -3.21
C THR A 585 8.48 -6.71 -2.22
N LEU A 586 7.73 -6.96 -1.14
CA LEU A 586 8.01 -8.05 -0.19
C LEU A 586 8.05 -9.43 -0.87
N LEU A 587 7.30 -9.63 -1.96
CA LEU A 587 7.25 -10.93 -2.65
C LEU A 587 8.59 -11.36 -3.24
N ASN A 588 9.43 -10.39 -3.61
CA ASN A 588 10.80 -10.63 -4.10
C ASN A 588 11.85 -10.57 -2.99
N LEU A 589 11.47 -10.12 -1.79
CA LEU A 589 12.35 -10.03 -0.62
C LEU A 589 12.25 -11.27 0.27
N LEU A 590 11.04 -11.79 0.47
CA LEU A 590 10.76 -12.90 1.37
C LEU A 590 11.15 -14.24 0.73
N ILE A 591 11.84 -15.08 1.50
CA ILE A 591 12.07 -16.48 1.16
C ILE A 591 10.94 -17.30 1.80
N ARG A 592 10.18 -18.03 0.99
CA ARG A 592 9.06 -18.84 1.48
C ARG A 592 9.57 -19.95 2.41
N GLY A 593 8.92 -20.09 3.56
CA GLY A 593 9.31 -21.06 4.59
C GLY A 593 10.41 -20.57 5.53
N GLU A 594 11.05 -19.43 5.24
CA GLU A 594 12.01 -18.80 6.16
C GLU A 594 11.26 -17.88 7.13
N PHE A 595 11.38 -18.18 8.42
CA PHE A 595 10.75 -17.44 9.52
C PHE A 595 11.81 -16.89 10.48
N TRP A 596 11.38 -16.07 11.44
CA TRP A 596 12.25 -15.58 12.50
C TRP A 596 12.79 -16.72 13.36
N GLN A 597 14.10 -16.72 13.59
CA GLN A 597 14.79 -17.68 14.45
C GLN A 597 15.46 -16.95 15.60
N PRO A 598 15.31 -17.39 16.86
CA PRO A 598 16.04 -16.80 17.96
C PRO A 598 17.55 -17.07 17.82
N VAL A 599 18.36 -16.08 18.13
CA VAL A 599 19.83 -16.15 18.09
C VAL A 599 20.45 -15.87 19.44
N ALA A 600 19.84 -15.00 20.24
CA ALA A 600 20.20 -14.76 21.64
C ALA A 600 18.92 -14.53 22.46
N GLU A 601 18.90 -15.04 23.69
CA GLU A 601 17.75 -14.98 24.60
C GLU A 601 18.20 -14.71 26.02
N GLY A 602 17.26 -14.30 26.89
CA GLY A 602 17.54 -14.02 28.29
C GLY A 602 18.34 -12.73 28.52
N LEU A 603 18.35 -11.83 27.53
CA LEU A 603 19.01 -10.54 27.62
C LEU A 603 18.22 -9.59 28.52
N GLY A 604 18.90 -8.67 29.20
CA GLY A 604 18.25 -7.63 29.99
C GLY A 604 17.50 -6.62 29.12
N PHE A 605 18.15 -6.12 28.07
CA PHE A 605 17.54 -5.30 27.01
C PHE A 605 18.47 -5.26 25.79
N ALA A 606 18.03 -5.87 24.68
CA ALA A 606 18.82 -5.97 23.45
C ALA A 606 18.74 -4.67 22.64
N ASP A 607 19.89 -4.14 22.22
CA ASP A 607 19.97 -2.96 21.37
C ASP A 607 21.30 -2.90 20.59
N ALA A 608 21.55 -1.77 19.93
CA ALA A 608 22.84 -1.40 19.32
C ALA A 608 23.38 -2.44 18.33
N LEU A 609 22.51 -2.94 17.44
CA LEU A 609 22.89 -3.90 16.40
C LEU A 609 23.74 -3.22 15.33
N CYS A 610 24.91 -3.79 15.04
CA CYS A 610 25.71 -3.45 13.86
C CYS A 610 26.40 -4.69 13.28
N ALA A 611 27.02 -4.55 12.11
CA ALA A 611 27.68 -5.66 11.44
C ALA A 611 29.03 -5.25 10.84
N ASP A 612 29.99 -6.17 10.86
CA ASP A 612 31.25 -5.99 10.14
C ASP A 612 31.15 -6.46 8.69
N LYS A 613 32.17 -6.15 7.88
CA LYS A 613 32.26 -6.55 6.45
C LYS A 613 32.28 -8.07 6.23
N SER A 614 32.58 -8.86 7.27
CA SER A 614 32.58 -10.33 7.19
C SER A 614 31.20 -10.91 7.48
N GLY A 615 30.22 -10.08 7.85
CA GLY A 615 28.88 -10.48 8.23
C GLY A 615 28.74 -10.91 9.68
N ASN A 616 29.73 -10.67 10.55
CA ASN A 616 29.57 -10.88 11.99
C ASN A 616 28.64 -9.81 12.55
N VAL A 617 27.74 -10.19 13.44
CA VAL A 617 26.81 -9.26 14.09
C VAL A 617 27.30 -8.90 15.49
N PHE A 618 27.14 -7.64 15.86
CA PHE A 618 27.45 -7.12 17.19
C PHE A 618 26.17 -6.54 17.79
N PHE A 619 26.01 -6.66 19.10
CA PHE A 619 24.89 -6.09 19.84
C PHE A 619 25.31 -5.70 21.25
N CYS A 620 24.48 -4.91 21.92
CA CYS A 620 24.62 -4.62 23.35
C CYS A 620 23.44 -5.21 24.14
N ASP A 621 23.75 -5.86 25.27
CA ASP A 621 22.78 -6.00 26.36
C ASP A 621 22.92 -4.79 27.28
N MET A 622 21.98 -3.85 27.21
CA MET A 622 22.10 -2.59 27.93
C MET A 622 21.89 -2.72 29.44
N LYS A 623 21.10 -3.71 29.89
CA LYS A 623 20.79 -3.89 31.31
C LYS A 623 21.71 -4.90 31.99
N ALA A 624 22.37 -5.76 31.24
CA ALA A 624 23.54 -6.52 31.68
C ALA A 624 24.75 -6.10 30.82
N PRO A 625 25.37 -4.93 31.11
CA PRO A 625 26.28 -4.23 30.20
C PRO A 625 27.35 -5.13 29.57
N SER A 626 27.14 -5.49 28.31
CA SER A 626 28.04 -6.31 27.53
C SER A 626 27.79 -6.08 26.05
N ILE A 627 28.87 -5.79 25.32
CA ILE A 627 28.89 -5.74 23.85
C ILE A 627 29.41 -7.08 23.37
N VAL A 628 28.60 -7.79 22.59
CA VAL A 628 28.86 -9.16 22.19
C VAL A 628 28.90 -9.26 20.68
N ARG A 629 29.94 -9.91 20.15
CA ARG A 629 30.03 -10.35 18.77
C ARG A 629 29.46 -11.75 18.63
N ILE A 630 28.66 -11.98 17.61
CA ILE A 630 28.28 -13.31 17.12
C ILE A 630 28.87 -13.49 15.71
N GLY A 631 29.74 -14.48 15.57
CA GLY A 631 30.36 -14.85 14.30
C GLY A 631 29.34 -15.44 13.32
N THR A 632 29.68 -15.45 12.03
CA THR A 632 28.85 -16.12 11.00
C THR A 632 28.72 -17.64 11.24
N ASP A 633 29.64 -18.22 12.00
CA ASP A 633 29.63 -19.61 12.50
C ASP A 633 28.83 -19.78 13.81
N GLY A 634 28.28 -18.69 14.38
CA GLY A 634 27.56 -18.67 15.64
C GLY A 634 28.42 -18.49 16.89
N THR A 635 29.75 -18.38 16.75
CA THR A 635 30.64 -18.19 17.90
C THR A 635 30.40 -16.85 18.60
N ARG A 636 30.29 -16.85 19.93
CA ARG A 636 30.05 -15.64 20.72
C ARG A 636 31.32 -15.17 21.42
N LYS A 637 31.57 -13.86 21.41
CA LYS A 637 32.69 -13.22 22.12
C LYS A 637 32.24 -11.89 22.73
N GLU A 638 32.45 -11.72 24.03
CA GLU A 638 32.34 -10.41 24.68
C GLU A 638 33.51 -9.51 24.24
N ILE A 639 33.18 -8.33 23.74
CA ILE A 639 34.13 -7.33 23.23
C ILE A 639 34.46 -6.31 24.32
N ALA A 640 33.46 -5.83 25.04
CA ALA A 640 33.61 -4.87 26.14
C ALA A 640 32.39 -4.91 27.08
N LYS A 641 32.59 -4.50 28.34
CA LYS A 641 31.53 -4.41 29.36
C LYS A 641 30.96 -2.99 29.46
N GLU A 642 30.42 -2.50 28.36
CA GLU A 642 29.81 -1.17 28.29
C GLU A 642 28.33 -1.29 27.92
N SER A 643 27.53 -0.35 28.41
CA SER A 643 26.15 -0.17 27.98
C SER A 643 26.11 0.94 26.92
N VAL A 644 25.61 0.61 25.73
CA VAL A 644 25.45 1.53 24.60
C VAL A 644 24.11 1.30 23.91
N SER A 645 23.47 2.36 23.41
CA SER A 645 22.19 2.25 22.66
C SER A 645 22.38 2.18 21.15
N GLY A 646 23.43 2.83 20.64
CA GLY A 646 23.83 2.80 19.23
C GLY A 646 25.28 2.34 19.10
N LEU A 647 25.58 1.62 18.02
CA LEU A 647 26.89 1.05 17.75
C LEU A 647 27.14 1.08 16.24
N GLU A 648 28.30 1.55 15.79
CA GLU A 648 28.67 1.53 14.37
C GLU A 648 30.19 1.45 14.22
N PHE A 649 30.66 0.83 13.14
CA PHE A 649 32.08 0.75 12.83
C PHE A 649 32.64 2.10 12.36
N SER A 650 33.89 2.37 12.70
CA SER A 650 34.66 3.38 11.98
C SER A 650 34.74 3.03 10.50
N SER A 651 34.93 4.03 9.63
CA SER A 651 34.95 3.82 8.17
C SER A 651 36.04 2.85 7.70
N ASP A 652 37.14 2.74 8.46
CA ASP A 652 38.22 1.77 8.24
C ASP A 652 37.98 0.40 8.90
N GLY A 653 36.95 0.27 9.75
CA GLY A 653 36.59 -0.94 10.48
C GLY A 653 37.49 -1.26 11.68
N SER A 654 38.37 -0.34 12.09
CA SER A 654 39.35 -0.57 13.17
C SER A 654 38.77 -0.50 14.58
N VAL A 655 37.72 0.30 14.80
CA VAL A 655 37.06 0.48 16.10
C VAL A 655 35.54 0.50 15.94
N LEU A 656 34.84 0.22 17.04
CA LEU A 656 33.41 0.49 17.18
C LEU A 656 33.21 1.83 17.88
N TYR A 657 32.34 2.68 17.36
CA TYR A 657 31.81 3.83 18.08
C TYR A 657 30.52 3.47 18.78
N GLY A 658 30.35 3.89 20.04
CA GLY A 658 29.19 3.58 20.86
C GLY A 658 28.55 4.80 21.52
N CYS A 659 27.23 4.86 21.52
CA CYS A 659 26.43 5.93 22.14
C CYS A 659 26.21 5.66 23.65
N GLN A 660 26.68 6.57 24.52
CA GLN A 660 26.39 6.54 25.95
C GLN A 660 25.60 7.77 26.40
N GLY A 661 24.32 7.86 26.00
CA GLY A 661 23.45 8.98 26.33
C GLY A 661 23.34 9.30 27.83
N THR A 662 23.30 8.27 28.69
CA THR A 662 23.25 8.45 30.16
C THR A 662 24.54 8.98 30.77
N LYS A 663 25.68 8.77 30.10
CA LYS A 663 27.01 9.30 30.48
C LYS A 663 27.39 10.56 29.68
N SER A 664 26.47 11.10 28.89
CA SER A 664 26.65 12.27 28.02
C SER A 664 27.90 12.21 27.10
N ARG A 665 28.15 11.07 26.45
CA ARG A 665 29.36 10.89 25.62
C ARG A 665 29.21 9.87 24.49
N VAL A 666 30.08 9.98 23.50
CA VAL A 666 30.39 8.94 22.50
C VAL A 666 31.75 8.34 22.81
N ILE A 667 31.85 7.02 22.74
CA ILE A 667 33.10 6.27 22.98
C ILE A 667 33.55 5.54 21.71
N SER A 668 34.84 5.20 21.63
CA SER A 668 35.39 4.21 20.71
C SER A 668 35.85 2.98 21.47
N ILE A 669 35.76 1.82 20.85
CA ILE A 669 36.10 0.52 21.42
C ILE A 669 36.98 -0.22 20.44
N ASN A 670 38.19 -0.57 20.86
CA ASN A 670 39.07 -1.42 20.08
C ASN A 670 38.56 -2.87 20.12
N ILE A 671 38.25 -3.44 18.96
CA ILE A 671 37.59 -4.75 18.86
C ILE A 671 38.54 -5.91 19.25
N ALA A 672 39.84 -5.70 19.07
CA ALA A 672 40.85 -6.71 19.41
C ALA A 672 41.14 -6.74 20.92
N THR A 673 41.27 -5.57 21.55
CA THR A 673 41.72 -5.43 22.94
C THR A 673 40.60 -5.17 23.95
N GLY A 674 39.44 -4.69 23.50
CA GLY A 674 38.37 -4.20 24.36
C GLY A 674 38.64 -2.81 24.97
N GLU A 675 39.73 -2.14 24.59
CA GLU A 675 40.09 -0.81 25.10
C GLU A 675 39.01 0.23 24.72
N VAL A 676 38.52 0.97 25.71
CA VAL A 676 37.49 2.01 25.54
C VAL A 676 38.12 3.41 25.67
N LYS A 677 37.83 4.30 24.72
CA LYS A 677 38.25 5.72 24.75
C LYS A 677 37.06 6.63 24.54
N VAL A 678 37.09 7.80 25.17
CA VAL A 678 36.10 8.84 24.92
C VAL A 678 36.45 9.57 23.63
N VAL A 679 35.47 9.70 22.74
CA VAL A 679 35.60 10.39 21.44
C VAL A 679 35.05 11.81 21.56
N ALA A 680 33.91 11.96 22.22
CA ALA A 680 33.30 13.26 22.48
C ALA A 680 32.45 13.22 23.76
N GLU A 681 32.51 14.30 24.54
CA GLU A 681 31.67 14.54 25.71
C GLU A 681 30.69 15.68 25.47
N GLY A 682 29.68 15.80 26.32
CA GLY A 682 28.69 16.88 26.30
C GLY A 682 27.57 16.68 25.27
N VAL A 683 27.33 15.44 24.86
CA VAL A 683 26.26 15.04 23.92
C VAL A 683 25.41 13.96 24.55
N LYS A 684 24.12 13.88 24.22
CA LYS A 684 23.22 12.81 24.67
C LYS A 684 22.83 11.90 23.50
N PRO A 685 23.79 11.12 22.96
CA PRO A 685 23.57 10.32 21.77
C PRO A 685 22.61 9.15 22.05
N ASN A 686 21.80 8.82 21.05
CA ASN A 686 20.91 7.67 21.05
C ASN A 686 21.36 6.64 20.00
N ASP A 687 21.40 7.02 18.73
CA ASP A 687 21.94 6.19 17.63
C ASP A 687 23.00 6.95 16.82
N LEU A 688 23.78 6.26 15.98
CA LEU A 688 24.83 6.86 15.16
C LEU A 688 24.99 6.26 13.76
N ALA A 689 25.52 7.06 12.84
CA ALA A 689 26.04 6.61 11.55
C ALA A 689 27.42 7.23 11.30
N VAL A 690 28.25 6.57 10.50
CA VAL A 690 29.62 7.01 10.21
C VAL A 690 29.79 7.23 8.71
N THR A 691 30.16 8.44 8.31
CA THR A 691 30.40 8.78 6.90
C THR A 691 31.72 8.18 6.40
N SER A 692 31.88 8.05 5.08
CA SER A 692 33.08 7.49 4.47
C SER A 692 34.35 8.30 4.75
N ASP A 693 34.22 9.63 4.93
CA ASP A 693 35.29 10.53 5.37
C ASP A 693 35.53 10.52 6.89
N GLY A 694 34.80 9.68 7.63
CA GLY A 694 35.07 9.33 9.03
C GLY A 694 34.40 10.24 10.07
N PHE A 695 33.49 11.13 9.68
CA PHE A 695 32.68 11.88 10.64
C PHE A 695 31.58 10.98 11.23
N ILE A 696 31.22 11.24 12.49
CA ILE A 696 30.13 10.56 13.17
C ILE A 696 28.92 11.48 13.15
N LEU A 697 27.77 10.98 12.75
CA LEU A 697 26.48 11.63 12.90
C LEU A 697 25.73 10.90 14.01
N ILE A 698 25.32 11.62 15.05
CA ILE A 698 24.51 11.07 16.15
C ILE A 698 23.13 11.70 16.16
N THR A 699 22.14 10.95 16.61
CA THR A 699 20.85 11.51 17.01
C THR A 699 20.84 11.82 18.50
N GLU A 700 20.29 12.98 18.87
CA GLU A 700 20.08 13.38 20.26
C GLU A 700 18.59 13.55 20.52
N THR A 701 17.89 12.45 20.83
CA THR A 701 16.43 12.38 20.91
C THR A 701 15.82 13.44 21.84
N GLY A 702 16.44 13.68 23.00
CA GLY A 702 15.95 14.66 23.98
C GLY A 702 16.23 16.12 23.59
N ALA A 703 17.21 16.37 22.72
CA ALA A 703 17.55 17.69 22.21
C ALA A 703 16.91 17.98 20.83
N SER A 704 16.22 17.00 20.24
CA SER A 704 15.55 17.13 18.93
C SER A 704 16.50 17.57 17.80
N GLN A 705 17.72 17.05 17.81
CA GLN A 705 18.76 17.40 16.83
C GLN A 705 19.58 16.20 16.34
N VAL A 706 20.23 16.39 15.18
CA VAL A 706 21.32 15.54 14.67
C VAL A 706 22.62 16.30 14.85
N THR A 707 23.61 15.65 15.46
CA THR A 707 24.92 16.26 15.75
C THR A 707 26.02 15.55 14.98
N ARG A 708 26.82 16.32 14.25
CA ARG A 708 28.06 15.86 13.64
C ARG A 708 29.20 15.95 14.65
N ILE A 709 30.05 14.93 14.67
CA ILE A 709 31.26 14.84 15.49
C ILE A 709 32.45 14.54 14.59
N ASN A 710 33.53 15.29 14.74
CA ASN A 710 34.83 14.95 14.18
C ASN A 710 35.60 14.08 15.21
N PRO A 711 35.76 12.77 14.98
CA PRO A 711 36.39 11.91 15.99
C PRO A 711 37.88 12.18 16.20
N LYS A 712 38.53 12.93 15.30
CA LYS A 712 39.95 13.29 15.44
C LYS A 712 40.17 14.47 16.39
N THR A 713 39.19 15.38 16.48
CA THR A 713 39.30 16.62 17.26
C THR A 713 38.33 16.69 18.43
N GLY A 714 37.28 15.87 18.44
CA GLY A 714 36.18 15.95 19.41
C GLY A 714 35.23 17.13 19.18
N GLU A 715 35.39 17.85 18.07
CA GLU A 715 34.50 18.94 17.64
C GLU A 715 33.09 18.41 17.38
N LYS A 716 32.08 19.15 17.84
CA LYS A 716 30.66 18.80 17.71
C LYS A 716 29.91 19.97 17.10
N GLN A 717 28.99 19.68 16.18
CA GLN A 717 28.11 20.68 15.58
C GLN A 717 26.72 20.09 15.36
N ALA A 718 25.67 20.76 15.83
CA ALA A 718 24.31 20.44 15.42
C ALA A 718 24.16 20.75 13.91
N VAL A 719 23.82 19.73 13.11
CA VAL A 719 23.70 19.82 11.64
C VAL A 719 22.25 19.71 11.16
N ASP A 720 21.33 19.31 12.02
CA ASP A 720 19.89 19.40 11.79
C ASP A 720 19.13 19.60 13.11
N THR A 721 18.00 20.30 13.05
CA THR A 721 17.02 20.43 14.13
C THR A 721 15.59 20.30 13.61
N GLY A 722 14.63 20.07 14.50
CA GLY A 722 13.19 20.13 14.18
C GLY A 722 12.55 18.79 13.78
N ILE A 723 13.28 17.68 13.84
CA ILE A 723 12.65 16.35 13.96
C ILE A 723 12.14 16.21 15.40
N SER A 724 10.92 15.67 15.61
CA SER A 724 10.31 15.68 16.95
C SER A 724 11.14 14.91 17.96
N LYS A 725 11.42 13.63 17.67
CA LYS A 725 12.30 12.77 18.46
C LYS A 725 13.20 11.95 17.52
N PRO A 726 14.31 12.53 17.01
CA PRO A 726 15.23 11.80 16.17
C PRO A 726 15.80 10.61 16.95
N ASN A 727 15.77 9.43 16.35
CA ASN A 727 16.16 8.18 16.98
C ASN A 727 17.09 7.39 16.04
N GLY A 728 16.61 6.36 15.34
CA GLY A 728 17.45 5.59 14.44
C GLY A 728 18.00 6.40 13.27
N ILE A 729 19.19 6.03 12.81
CA ILE A 729 19.92 6.75 11.75
C ILE A 729 20.71 5.78 10.87
N ALA A 730 20.66 5.96 9.55
CA ALA A 730 21.48 5.17 8.62
C ALA A 730 21.81 5.94 7.34
N LEU A 731 22.96 5.58 6.76
CA LEU A 731 23.39 6.06 5.44
C LEU A 731 22.95 5.09 4.35
N SER A 732 22.63 5.61 3.16
CA SER A 732 22.56 4.80 1.95
C SER A 732 23.91 4.14 1.66
N ASN A 733 23.89 3.03 0.92
CA ASN A 733 25.12 2.28 0.59
C ASN A 733 26.22 3.11 -0.07
N ASP A 734 25.83 4.17 -0.80
CA ASP A 734 26.75 5.09 -1.47
C ASP A 734 27.12 6.31 -0.60
N GLY A 735 26.59 6.40 0.62
CA GLY A 735 26.84 7.48 1.58
C GLY A 735 26.19 8.82 1.23
N GLY A 736 25.48 8.94 0.10
CA GLY A 736 24.93 10.21 -0.38
C GLY A 736 23.63 10.66 0.29
N THR A 737 22.91 9.73 0.93
CA THR A 737 21.65 10.00 1.62
C THR A 737 21.73 9.51 3.07
N LEU A 738 21.32 10.37 4.00
CA LEU A 738 21.10 10.02 5.40
C LEU A 738 19.59 9.85 5.63
N ALA A 739 19.17 8.80 6.31
CA ALA A 739 17.82 8.63 6.84
C ALA A 739 17.84 8.75 8.38
N VAL A 740 16.83 9.43 8.94
CA VAL A 740 16.66 9.62 10.39
C VAL A 740 15.20 9.39 10.76
N SER A 741 14.93 8.39 11.60
CA SER A 741 13.56 8.07 12.03
C SER A 741 13.07 9.06 13.08
N ASP A 742 11.78 9.36 13.05
CA ASP A 742 11.12 10.19 14.06
C ASP A 742 10.29 9.32 15.01
N TYR A 743 10.85 8.99 16.18
CA TYR A 743 10.16 8.22 17.22
C TYR A 743 8.92 8.95 17.76
N GLY A 744 8.84 10.26 17.57
CA GLY A 744 7.73 11.12 17.99
C GLY A 744 6.72 11.39 16.89
N GLY A 745 7.03 11.01 15.64
CA GLY A 745 6.29 11.41 14.45
C GLY A 745 5.92 10.25 13.52
N ALA A 746 5.38 10.62 12.36
CA ALA A 746 4.83 9.69 11.38
C ALA A 746 5.74 9.52 10.14
N SER A 747 7.00 9.92 10.21
CA SER A 747 7.90 9.89 9.05
C SER A 747 9.35 9.63 9.43
N THR A 748 10.06 8.95 8.54
CA THR A 748 11.52 8.98 8.49
C THR A 748 11.95 10.06 7.50
N TRP A 749 12.88 10.90 7.95
CA TRP A 749 13.40 12.04 7.22
C TRP A 749 14.65 11.66 6.45
N THR A 750 14.83 12.22 5.25
CA THR A 750 16.05 12.03 4.47
C THR A 750 16.75 13.34 4.16
N PHE A 751 18.06 13.28 4.09
CA PHE A 751 18.96 14.39 3.82
C PHE A 751 19.94 14.00 2.73
N ARG A 752 20.43 14.99 1.97
CA ARG A 752 21.68 14.82 1.23
C ARG A 752 22.85 15.00 2.19
N VAL A 753 23.86 14.15 2.03
CA VAL A 753 25.12 14.21 2.79
C VAL A 753 26.19 14.84 1.92
N ASN A 754 26.69 15.99 2.34
CA ASN A 754 27.79 16.71 1.71
C ASN A 754 29.12 16.40 2.41
N ALA A 755 30.23 16.81 1.79
CA ALA A 755 31.57 16.66 2.36
C ALA A 755 31.64 17.20 3.80
N GLY A 756 32.33 16.48 4.68
CA GLY A 756 32.39 16.82 6.10
C GLY A 756 31.05 16.63 6.81
N ALA A 757 30.23 15.68 6.36
CA ALA A 757 28.93 15.32 6.91
C ALA A 757 27.97 16.52 7.14
N VAL A 758 27.99 17.49 6.24
CA VAL A 758 27.03 18.61 6.25
C VAL A 758 25.73 18.17 5.59
N LEU A 759 24.59 18.46 6.22
CA LEU A 759 23.28 17.99 5.77
C LEU A 759 22.47 19.11 5.12
N ASP A 760 21.81 18.80 4.00
CA ASP A 760 20.80 19.66 3.38
C ASP A 760 19.72 18.82 2.65
N ALA A 761 18.85 19.47 1.88
CA ALA A 761 17.76 18.80 1.14
C ALA A 761 16.85 17.91 2.01
N LYS A 762 16.60 18.34 3.26
CA LYS A 762 15.76 17.66 4.25
C LYS A 762 14.33 17.47 3.74
N MET A 763 13.84 16.23 3.70
CA MET A 763 12.46 15.92 3.32
C MET A 763 11.90 14.69 4.08
N PRO A 764 10.61 14.67 4.46
CA PRO A 764 9.96 13.54 5.11
C PRO A 764 9.56 12.47 4.08
N THR A 765 10.55 11.88 3.40
CA THR A 765 10.30 11.06 2.20
C THR A 765 9.77 9.65 2.50
N MET A 766 9.85 9.17 3.74
CA MET A 766 9.39 7.83 4.15
C MET A 766 8.20 7.96 5.11
N PRO A 767 6.96 8.06 4.61
CA PRO A 767 5.78 8.07 5.46
C PRO A 767 5.60 6.70 6.12
N MET A 768 5.62 6.68 7.45
CA MET A 768 5.50 5.45 8.24
C MET A 768 4.03 5.07 8.38
N ARG A 769 3.72 3.78 8.28
CA ARG A 769 2.41 3.25 8.67
C ARG A 769 2.27 3.38 10.19
N LEU A 770 1.07 3.73 10.63
CA LEU A 770 0.72 3.92 12.04
C LEU A 770 -0.22 2.81 12.50
N ALA A 771 -0.09 2.39 13.76
CA ALA A 771 -1.02 1.46 14.37
C ALA A 771 -2.40 2.11 14.56
N ILE A 772 -3.46 1.30 14.50
CA ILE A 772 -4.79 1.75 14.91
C ILE A 772 -4.75 1.99 16.42
N ASP A 773 -5.24 3.14 16.87
CA ASP A 773 -5.45 3.43 18.28
C ASP A 773 -6.60 2.56 18.79
N PRO A 774 -6.34 1.61 19.72
CA PRO A 774 -7.38 0.76 20.28
C PRO A 774 -8.43 1.54 21.07
N LYS A 775 -8.15 2.78 21.48
CA LYS A 775 -9.08 3.70 22.15
C LYS A 775 -9.76 4.67 21.19
N GLY A 776 -9.30 4.71 19.93
CA GLY A 776 -9.84 5.57 18.91
C GLY A 776 -11.29 5.23 18.56
N GLU A 777 -12.04 6.26 18.18
CA GLU A 777 -13.37 6.12 17.63
C GLU A 777 -13.30 6.04 16.11
N PHE A 778 -13.76 4.93 15.55
CA PHE A 778 -14.02 4.86 14.13
C PHE A 778 -15.17 5.80 13.79
N LYS A 779 -15.03 6.56 12.71
CA LYS A 779 -16.08 7.42 12.16
C LYS A 779 -16.42 6.99 10.74
N PHE A 780 -17.65 7.25 10.32
CA PHE A 780 -18.06 6.96 8.96
C PHE A 780 -17.32 7.84 7.98
N ASN A 781 -16.91 7.29 6.84
CA ASN A 781 -16.14 7.98 5.80
C ASN A 781 -14.79 8.54 6.24
N GLU A 782 -14.31 8.30 7.45
CA GLU A 782 -13.00 8.77 7.91
C GLU A 782 -11.97 7.64 7.91
N PRO A 783 -10.67 7.95 7.74
CA PRO A 783 -9.61 6.98 7.97
C PRO A 783 -9.74 6.33 9.36
N PRO A 784 -9.24 5.09 9.54
CA PRO A 784 -9.11 4.50 10.87
C PRO A 784 -8.42 5.46 11.85
N PRO A 785 -8.80 5.46 13.14
CA PRO A 785 -8.16 6.32 14.12
C PRO A 785 -6.77 5.78 14.41
N TYR A 786 -5.76 6.32 13.75
CA TYR A 786 -4.37 5.92 13.96
C TYR A 786 -3.76 6.66 15.16
N VAL A 787 -2.79 6.04 15.81
CA VAL A 787 -1.88 6.75 16.73
C VAL A 787 -1.09 7.81 15.94
N THR A 788 -0.56 8.82 16.63
CA THR A 788 0.14 9.96 15.97
C THR A 788 1.62 9.73 15.71
N SER A 789 2.22 8.69 16.30
CA SER A 789 3.63 8.35 16.13
C SER A 789 3.79 6.90 15.67
N SER A 790 4.75 6.71 14.77
CA SER A 790 5.19 5.39 14.30
C SER A 790 6.06 4.65 15.30
N ARG A 791 6.64 5.36 16.29
CA ARG A 791 7.75 4.88 17.13
C ARG A 791 8.93 4.37 16.30
N GLY A 792 9.25 5.09 15.22
CA GLY A 792 10.46 4.82 14.43
C GLY A 792 11.70 4.83 15.31
N ASP A 793 12.44 3.73 15.32
CA ASP A 793 13.67 3.53 16.12
C ASP A 793 14.82 3.13 15.16
N GLY A 794 15.73 2.24 15.57
CA GLY A 794 16.89 1.79 14.80
C GLY A 794 16.54 1.23 13.41
N MET A 795 17.51 1.33 12.49
CA MET A 795 17.29 1.04 11.07
C MET A 795 18.52 0.41 10.39
N ALA A 796 18.29 -0.15 9.20
CA ALA A 796 19.34 -0.73 8.36
C ALA A 796 19.13 -0.44 6.87
N VAL A 797 20.15 -0.68 6.06
CA VAL A 797 20.08 -0.61 4.59
C VAL A 797 20.58 -1.93 3.99
N ASP A 798 19.85 -2.48 3.02
CA ASP A 798 20.29 -3.68 2.28
C ASP A 798 21.06 -3.35 0.99
N LYS A 799 21.59 -4.38 0.32
CA LYS A 799 22.34 -4.24 -0.94
C LYS A 799 21.55 -3.57 -2.08
N ALA A 800 20.24 -3.78 -2.15
CA ALA A 800 19.38 -3.12 -3.13
C ALA A 800 19.16 -1.63 -2.82
N GLY A 801 19.50 -1.20 -1.60
CA GLY A 801 19.32 0.15 -1.08
C GLY A 801 17.98 0.33 -0.36
N ARG A 802 17.30 -0.77 0.02
CA ARG A 802 16.08 -0.67 0.82
C ARG A 802 16.43 -0.23 2.23
N PHE A 803 15.64 0.69 2.79
CA PHE A 803 15.72 1.06 4.20
C PHE A 803 14.76 0.18 5.01
N TYR A 804 15.22 -0.31 6.15
CA TYR A 804 14.48 -1.11 7.12
C TYR A 804 14.38 -0.29 8.39
N VAL A 805 13.19 0.13 8.79
CA VAL A 805 12.98 1.00 9.97
C VAL A 805 12.12 0.26 10.98
N THR A 806 12.65 0.02 12.16
CA THR A 806 11.85 -0.56 13.26
C THR A 806 10.77 0.41 13.73
N SER A 807 9.63 -0.12 14.18
CA SER A 807 8.45 0.66 14.57
C SER A 807 7.50 -0.16 15.45
N ASP A 808 6.45 0.48 15.98
CA ASP A 808 5.39 -0.20 16.75
C ASP A 808 4.69 -1.33 15.96
N LEU A 809 4.66 -1.24 14.62
CA LEU A 809 4.05 -2.24 13.77
C LEU A 809 4.98 -3.41 13.41
N GLY A 810 6.29 -3.23 13.57
CA GLY A 810 7.32 -4.14 13.05
C GLY A 810 8.39 -3.39 12.24
N VAL A 811 9.12 -4.12 11.40
CA VAL A 811 10.14 -3.54 10.51
C VAL A 811 9.46 -3.06 9.22
N GLN A 812 9.39 -1.75 9.02
CA GLN A 812 8.86 -1.14 7.81
C GLN A 812 9.97 -0.98 6.77
N VAL A 813 9.70 -1.45 5.55
CA VAL A 813 10.67 -1.49 4.46
C VAL A 813 10.33 -0.42 3.44
N PHE A 814 11.32 0.34 2.99
CA PHE A 814 11.20 1.40 1.98
C PHE A 814 12.20 1.19 0.86
N ASP A 815 11.84 1.59 -0.36
CA ASP A 815 12.80 1.63 -1.46
C ASP A 815 13.78 2.81 -1.29
N PRO A 816 14.85 2.92 -2.11
CA PRO A 816 15.82 4.01 -2.00
C PRO A 816 15.23 5.43 -2.15
N THR A 817 14.03 5.56 -2.71
CA THR A 817 13.32 6.84 -2.88
C THR A 817 12.33 7.13 -1.74
N GLY A 818 12.23 6.20 -0.78
CA GLY A 818 11.34 6.29 0.37
C GLY A 818 9.91 5.82 0.12
N ARG A 819 9.63 5.07 -0.96
CA ARG A 819 8.29 4.49 -1.17
C ARG A 819 8.10 3.26 -0.26
N PRO A 820 6.95 3.12 0.42
CA PRO A 820 6.70 1.96 1.28
C PRO A 820 6.63 0.65 0.48
N CYS A 821 7.50 -0.30 0.81
CA CYS A 821 7.59 -1.64 0.23
C CYS A 821 6.79 -2.68 1.02
N GLY A 822 6.72 -2.55 2.35
CA GLY A 822 5.91 -3.40 3.20
C GLY A 822 6.34 -3.41 4.66
N VAL A 823 5.70 -4.25 5.46
CA VAL A 823 5.96 -4.40 6.90
C VAL A 823 6.18 -5.88 7.22
N LEU A 824 7.31 -6.15 7.88
CA LEU A 824 7.55 -7.43 8.56
C LEU A 824 7.03 -7.31 10.00
N PRO A 825 5.98 -8.05 10.38
CA PRO A 825 5.37 -7.92 11.71
C PRO A 825 6.34 -8.24 12.85
N LYS A 826 6.06 -7.71 14.04
CA LYS A 826 6.74 -8.09 15.28
C LYS A 826 6.60 -9.59 15.55
N VAL A 827 7.63 -10.18 16.16
CA VAL A 827 7.60 -11.58 16.61
C VAL A 827 6.73 -11.70 17.85
N ASP A 828 6.92 -10.78 18.81
CA ASP A 828 6.13 -10.65 20.02
C ASP A 828 5.55 -9.24 20.09
N LYS A 829 4.24 -9.11 20.03
CA LYS A 829 3.58 -7.79 20.02
C LYS A 829 3.82 -6.99 21.29
N ASP A 830 4.13 -7.62 22.41
CA ASP A 830 4.21 -7.00 23.73
C ASP A 830 5.65 -6.56 24.10
N GLN A 831 6.66 -6.97 23.32
CA GLN A 831 8.06 -6.56 23.52
C GLN A 831 8.42 -5.34 22.65
N PRO A 832 9.32 -4.44 23.08
CA PRO A 832 9.81 -3.36 22.22
C PRO A 832 10.66 -3.92 21.07
N LEU A 833 10.62 -3.28 19.90
CA LEU A 833 11.48 -3.58 18.76
C LEU A 833 12.40 -2.37 18.55
N THR A 834 13.68 -2.51 18.89
CA THR A 834 14.60 -1.37 19.10
C THR A 834 15.48 -1.10 17.89
N THR A 835 16.04 -2.13 17.28
CA THR A 835 16.96 -1.94 16.15
C THR A 835 16.99 -3.17 15.25
N CYS A 836 17.53 -3.00 14.05
CA CYS A 836 17.73 -4.07 13.08
C CYS A 836 19.02 -3.86 12.28
N ILE A 837 19.64 -4.94 11.79
CA ILE A 837 20.82 -4.88 10.92
C ILE A 837 20.86 -6.04 9.92
N LEU A 838 21.44 -5.82 8.74
CA LEU A 838 21.73 -6.86 7.76
C LEU A 838 23.14 -7.41 7.99
N ALA A 839 23.25 -8.71 8.27
CA ALA A 839 24.51 -9.41 8.55
C ALA A 839 24.46 -10.85 8.00
N GLY A 840 25.36 -11.71 8.48
CA GLY A 840 25.57 -13.06 7.98
C GLY A 840 26.41 -13.09 6.70
N PRO A 841 26.74 -14.29 6.20
CA PRO A 841 27.39 -14.44 4.90
C PRO A 841 26.59 -13.65 3.87
N ASP A 842 27.25 -12.77 3.12
CA ASP A 842 26.68 -11.88 2.10
C ASP A 842 25.71 -10.77 2.56
N HIS A 843 25.52 -10.54 3.86
CA HIS A 843 24.60 -9.53 4.41
C HIS A 843 23.13 -9.70 3.98
N SER A 844 22.68 -10.94 3.69
CA SER A 844 21.27 -11.25 3.38
C SER A 844 20.42 -11.60 4.59
N THR A 845 20.98 -11.66 5.79
CA THR A 845 20.25 -12.04 6.99
C THR A 845 19.90 -10.82 7.81
N LEU A 846 18.61 -10.52 7.96
CA LEU A 846 18.12 -9.47 8.82
C LEU A 846 18.10 -9.96 10.27
N TYR A 847 18.80 -9.24 11.14
CA TYR A 847 18.75 -9.39 12.58
C TYR A 847 17.89 -8.29 13.18
N ILE A 848 17.12 -8.62 14.22
CA ILE A 848 16.33 -7.65 14.99
C ILE A 848 16.57 -7.82 16.48
N ALA A 849 16.66 -6.70 17.19
CA ALA A 849 16.69 -6.66 18.65
C ALA A 849 15.26 -6.39 19.14
N HIS A 850 14.73 -7.30 19.94
CA HIS A 850 13.32 -7.33 20.30
C HIS A 850 13.15 -7.68 21.78
N GLY A 851 13.16 -6.66 22.63
CA GLY A 851 13.06 -6.77 24.07
C GLY A 851 14.26 -7.51 24.66
N THR A 852 14.04 -8.74 25.13
CA THR A 852 15.05 -9.58 25.80
C THR A 852 15.68 -10.62 24.86
N LYS A 853 15.42 -10.51 23.55
CA LYS A 853 15.87 -11.47 22.54
C LYS A 853 16.39 -10.79 21.28
N ILE A 854 17.25 -11.51 20.57
CA ILE A 854 17.67 -11.19 19.19
C ILE A 854 17.17 -12.30 18.29
N TYR A 855 16.56 -11.91 17.17
CA TYR A 855 16.12 -12.84 16.13
C TYR A 855 16.88 -12.59 14.84
N ARG A 856 16.91 -13.61 13.97
CA ARG A 856 17.39 -13.49 12.59
C ARG A 856 16.39 -14.06 11.60
N ARG A 857 16.44 -13.57 10.36
CA ARG A 857 15.69 -14.10 9.23
C ARG A 857 16.46 -13.88 7.93
N LYS A 858 16.55 -14.91 7.09
CA LYS A 858 17.19 -14.80 5.78
C LYS A 858 16.24 -14.17 4.75
N LEU A 859 16.76 -13.29 3.89
CA LEU A 859 16.02 -12.54 2.88
C LEU A 859 16.74 -12.58 1.52
N THR A 860 16.01 -12.26 0.45
CA THR A 860 16.55 -12.06 -0.89
C THR A 860 16.85 -10.57 -1.09
N VAL A 861 17.98 -10.11 -0.55
CA VAL A 861 18.37 -8.69 -0.53
C VAL A 861 18.87 -8.13 -1.86
N GLU A 862 19.03 -9.00 -2.87
CA GLU A 862 19.45 -8.60 -4.21
C GLU A 862 18.33 -7.86 -4.96
N LYS A 863 18.71 -7.07 -5.97
CA LYS A 863 17.70 -6.47 -6.86
C LYS A 863 17.04 -7.56 -7.70
N PRO A 864 15.71 -7.53 -7.89
CA PRO A 864 15.05 -8.40 -8.85
C PRO A 864 15.70 -8.25 -10.23
N LYS A 865 15.88 -9.37 -10.94
CA LYS A 865 16.49 -9.40 -12.28
C LYS A 865 15.58 -8.82 -13.34
#